data_AF-A0A9P4INY5-F1
#
_entry.id   AF-A0A9P4INY5-F1
#
_cell.length_a   1.000
_cell.length_b   1.000
_cell.length_c   1.000
_cell.angle_alpha   90.00
_cell.angle_beta   90.00
_cell.angle_gamma   90.00
#
_symmetry.space_group_name_H-M   'P 1'
#
loop_
_entity.id
_entity.type
_entity.pdbx_description
1 polymer ?
#
loop_
_entity_poly.entity_id
_entity_poly.type
_entity_poly.pdbx_seq_one_letter_code
_entity_poly.pdbx_strand_id
1 'polypeptide(L)'
;MTARNQPSYDFLTGGPSSPHPPPPSNFRQSLKASTTVRPSDPLNEDLRVRVQTLEYELATLRDERALSLAQSQQDVATAERQASKEYDRAQAADAARRKAEGRAEALAKELGEIQTQSVNEKVELERRLRLQGDEARGLREEVEEAQSALAEVERSSGHKMREMEARYSTLEAACNQVKEDLEVRTNALQAERQKLAQKEADVGRLEAELLAARASGGDSETLGLLKQQLSEQVTHIRKLEMQNRDQNVELKAFRQQKKAVEVVEEEKRVLETKVRMMDDLRKELGEAQFRKQVLEDERSAWTSYLERQSGQDSGDALQFDSPEDLARAFMEARMENAELTGKLGAVEPELKIKDENIRALEETKAALADEIEKLKASAGTSSGPGASDGKMRARLERQRALAIKEVEYLRAQLKMFEAEESEFQPEQHDEQKAKRIKELEDLVDEYRKELQTAQADLSAVEDRLKVPQSPAAGTKRKHDDEEDERLGELTRKNRKLQDDFSKLYTRATKLQSELQAKETQLEALKAPARTRILELRNNPTAQVQSIQTSTLAILKEENRGLQALLEGNTAGLSDTEKFVPKASLDAIRAELSELTASLKQEKKLGQRRKELFAAKANEFRDAVMSLVGWKVNFLPNGRVKVSNIFNNDKEREEMGEENSIVFDVEKETMKVSGGPESEFAKEIRPLIEFWVEGKREIPCFLAAMTLEFYEKSTRARTAAA
;
A
#
# COMPACT_ATOMS: atom_id res chain seq x y z
N MET A 1 36.50 65.26 -59.70
CA MET A 1 37.37 64.09 -59.98
C MET A 1 36.95 63.01 -58.98
N THR A 2 36.03 62.12 -59.37
CA THR A 2 36.32 60.74 -59.85
C THR A 2 36.96 59.89 -58.76
N ALA A 3 36.55 58.67 -58.43
CA ALA A 3 35.38 57.84 -58.67
C ALA A 3 35.53 56.66 -57.68
N ARG A 4 34.41 55.97 -57.42
CA ARG A 4 34.30 54.71 -56.66
C ARG A 4 35.31 53.63 -57.09
N ASN A 5 35.67 52.73 -56.17
CA ASN A 5 35.44 51.26 -56.23
C ASN A 5 36.32 50.54 -55.20
N GLN A 6 35.73 49.90 -54.18
CA GLN A 6 35.41 48.46 -54.07
C GLN A 6 36.53 47.64 -53.36
N PRO A 7 36.15 46.68 -52.47
CA PRO A 7 37.08 45.90 -51.68
C PRO A 7 37.50 44.60 -52.41
N SER A 8 38.78 44.27 -52.42
CA SER A 8 39.25 42.95 -52.83
C SER A 8 39.54 42.11 -51.59
N TYR A 9 38.61 41.22 -51.30
CA TYR A 9 38.75 40.09 -50.39
C TYR A 9 39.50 38.98 -51.14
N ASP A 10 40.55 38.41 -50.54
CA ASP A 10 41.26 37.25 -51.09
C ASP A 10 40.83 35.98 -50.33
N PHE A 11 40.18 35.06 -51.05
CA PHE A 11 39.35 33.99 -50.48
C PHE A 11 40.12 32.70 -50.17
N LEU A 12 41.46 32.65 -50.30
CA LEU A 12 42.19 31.38 -50.16
C LEU A 12 43.44 31.37 -49.27
N THR A 13 44.04 32.49 -48.87
CA THR A 13 45.18 32.49 -47.92
C THR A 13 45.33 33.83 -47.18
N GLY A 14 44.78 33.95 -45.97
CA GLY A 14 44.88 35.18 -45.17
C GLY A 14 46.23 35.34 -44.46
N GLY A 15 47.02 36.36 -44.83
CA GLY A 15 48.18 36.83 -44.05
C GLY A 15 49.05 37.87 -44.79
N PRO A 16 49.40 39.03 -44.19
CA PRO A 16 50.11 40.13 -44.85
C PRO A 16 51.64 39.96 -44.95
N SER A 17 52.21 40.58 -45.99
CA SER A 17 53.59 40.56 -46.47
C SER A 17 54.63 41.30 -45.61
N SER A 18 55.85 40.73 -45.55
CA SER A 18 57.10 41.36 -45.09
C SER A 18 57.51 42.61 -45.90
N PRO A 19 58.34 43.50 -45.33
CA PRO A 19 59.17 44.42 -46.11
C PRO A 19 60.67 44.02 -46.11
N HIS A 20 61.18 43.90 -47.34
CA HIS A 20 62.50 44.19 -47.94
C HIS A 20 63.87 44.05 -47.21
N PRO A 21 64.93 43.69 -47.98
CA PRO A 21 66.33 43.52 -47.54
C PRO A 21 67.24 44.73 -47.86
N PRO A 22 68.49 44.77 -47.37
CA PRO A 22 69.55 45.61 -47.94
C PRO A 22 70.66 44.81 -48.68
N PRO A 23 71.51 45.49 -49.49
CA PRO A 23 72.25 44.92 -50.63
C PRO A 23 73.76 44.68 -50.35
N PRO A 24 74.56 44.16 -51.32
CA PRO A 24 75.91 43.63 -51.07
C PRO A 24 77.01 44.68 -51.28
N SER A 25 78.11 44.59 -50.53
CA SER A 25 79.32 45.38 -50.77
C SER A 25 80.51 44.48 -51.14
N ASN A 26 80.90 44.60 -52.41
CA ASN A 26 82.21 44.21 -52.91
C ASN A 26 83.31 45.10 -52.31
N PHE A 27 84.44 44.53 -51.89
CA PHE A 27 85.70 45.26 -51.86
C PHE A 27 86.84 44.38 -52.37
N ARG A 28 87.26 44.66 -53.61
CA ARG A 28 88.56 44.33 -54.20
C ARG A 28 89.55 45.42 -53.77
N GLN A 29 90.75 45.04 -53.35
CA GLN A 29 92.03 45.70 -53.68
C GLN A 29 93.16 44.78 -53.16
N SER A 30 93.98 44.13 -54.00
CA SER A 30 95.00 44.66 -54.93
C SER A 30 96.28 45.16 -54.26
N LEU A 31 97.29 44.26 -54.28
CA LEU A 31 98.68 44.49 -54.73
C LEU A 31 99.74 45.14 -53.81
N LYS A 32 100.88 44.41 -53.80
CA LYS A 32 102.31 44.82 -53.77
C LYS A 32 103.01 45.04 -52.42
N ALA A 33 103.97 44.16 -52.11
CA ALA A 33 105.43 44.42 -52.12
C ALA A 33 106.15 43.16 -51.55
N SER A 34 106.89 42.40 -52.36
CA SER A 34 108.34 42.54 -52.59
C SER A 34 109.22 42.37 -51.34
N THR A 35 109.86 41.20 -51.20
CA THR A 35 111.24 41.13 -50.70
C THR A 35 111.97 39.91 -51.26
N THR A 36 112.78 40.18 -52.28
CA THR A 36 114.10 39.63 -52.59
C THR A 36 114.42 38.15 -52.33
N VAL A 37 114.63 37.48 -53.46
CA VAL A 37 115.51 36.32 -53.69
C VAL A 37 116.88 36.47 -53.00
N ARG A 38 117.31 35.42 -52.29
CA ARG A 38 118.72 34.99 -52.19
C ARG A 38 118.77 33.46 -52.37
N PRO A 39 119.78 32.91 -53.04
CA PRO A 39 119.72 31.56 -53.60
C PRO A 39 120.21 30.51 -52.59
N SER A 40 119.45 29.43 -52.39
CA SER A 40 119.98 28.09 -52.11
C SER A 40 118.86 27.07 -51.93
N ASP A 41 119.01 25.96 -52.66
CA ASP A 41 118.48 24.60 -52.45
C ASP A 41 117.09 24.21 -53.01
N PRO A 42 117.03 23.29 -54.01
CA PRO A 42 115.80 22.77 -54.61
C PRO A 42 114.93 21.93 -53.65
N LEU A 43 115.46 21.54 -52.48
CA LEU A 43 114.70 20.80 -51.46
C LEU A 43 113.62 21.65 -50.75
N ASN A 44 113.75 22.98 -50.78
CA ASN A 44 112.92 23.89 -49.99
C ASN A 44 111.64 24.32 -50.74
N GLU A 45 111.60 24.19 -52.07
CA GLU A 45 110.40 24.44 -52.87
C GLU A 45 109.39 23.29 -52.75
N ASP A 46 109.86 22.04 -52.80
CA ASP A 46 109.00 20.84 -52.62
C ASP A 46 108.34 20.82 -51.24
N LEU A 47 109.06 21.23 -50.19
CA LEU A 47 108.51 21.37 -48.84
C LEU A 47 107.47 22.49 -48.76
N ARG A 48 107.66 23.62 -49.44
CA ARG A 48 106.67 24.71 -49.50
C ARG A 48 105.41 24.30 -50.25
N VAL A 49 105.55 23.58 -51.36
CA VAL A 49 104.41 23.02 -52.11
C VAL A 49 103.69 22.00 -51.23
N ARG A 50 104.40 21.12 -50.51
CA ARG A 50 103.77 20.15 -49.61
C ARG A 50 103.04 20.83 -48.45
N VAL A 51 103.63 21.87 -47.85
CA VAL A 51 102.98 22.68 -46.82
C VAL A 51 101.73 23.37 -47.37
N GLN A 52 101.78 23.97 -48.55
CA GLN A 52 100.61 24.58 -49.19
C GLN A 52 99.51 23.56 -49.53
N THR A 53 99.87 22.35 -49.98
CA THR A 53 98.89 21.27 -50.21
C THR A 53 98.25 20.79 -48.90
N LEU A 54 99.03 20.65 -47.83
CA LEU A 54 98.52 20.26 -46.51
C LEU A 54 97.67 21.39 -45.90
N GLU A 55 98.02 22.65 -46.12
CA GLU A 55 97.22 23.81 -45.71
C GLU A 55 95.89 23.85 -46.46
N TYR A 56 95.89 23.55 -47.76
CA TYR A 56 94.67 23.42 -48.56
C TYR A 56 93.83 22.21 -48.11
N GLU A 57 94.44 21.04 -47.91
CA GLU A 57 93.76 19.84 -47.38
C GLU A 57 93.16 20.09 -45.98
N LEU A 58 93.88 20.81 -45.11
CA LEU A 58 93.36 21.21 -43.79
C LEU A 58 92.26 22.26 -43.91
N ALA A 59 92.33 23.17 -44.88
CA ALA A 59 91.27 24.14 -45.15
C ALA A 59 90.01 23.46 -45.69
N THR A 60 90.14 22.54 -46.66
CA THR A 60 89.01 21.77 -47.18
C THR A 60 88.39 20.88 -46.12
N LEU A 61 89.18 20.20 -45.30
CA LEU A 61 88.66 19.40 -44.18
C LEU A 61 87.97 20.26 -43.11
N ARG A 62 88.45 21.50 -42.88
CA ARG A 62 87.77 22.45 -41.98
C ARG A 62 86.45 22.92 -42.57
N ASP A 63 86.41 23.23 -43.86
CA ASP A 63 85.20 23.65 -44.56
C ASP A 63 84.18 22.50 -44.66
N GLU A 64 84.62 21.28 -44.93
CA GLU A 64 83.79 20.06 -44.91
C GLU A 64 83.23 19.80 -43.51
N ARG A 65 84.04 19.94 -42.46
CA ARG A 65 83.59 19.81 -41.07
C ARG A 65 82.60 20.92 -40.70
N ALA A 66 82.83 22.16 -41.16
CA ALA A 66 81.91 23.27 -40.95
C ALA A 66 80.58 23.06 -41.68
N LEU A 67 80.62 22.54 -42.91
CA LEU A 67 79.43 22.22 -43.71
C LEU A 67 78.66 21.03 -43.11
N SER A 68 79.34 19.97 -42.66
CA SER A 68 78.73 18.86 -41.96
C SER A 68 78.10 19.30 -40.63
N LEU A 69 78.76 20.19 -39.89
CA LEU A 69 78.21 20.74 -38.66
C LEU A 69 76.99 21.63 -38.94
N ALA A 70 77.03 22.46 -39.99
CA ALA A 70 75.88 23.25 -40.43
C ALA A 70 74.70 22.39 -40.89
N GLN A 71 74.97 21.30 -41.62
CA GLN A 71 73.94 20.31 -42.01
C GLN A 71 73.33 19.63 -40.79
N SER A 72 74.15 19.16 -39.85
CA SER A 72 73.65 18.55 -38.61
C SER A 72 72.83 19.54 -37.77
N GLN A 73 73.24 20.81 -37.70
CA GLN A 73 72.47 21.86 -37.03
C GLN A 73 71.12 22.13 -37.74
N GLN A 74 71.12 22.11 -39.07
CA GLN A 74 69.89 22.24 -39.86
C GLN A 74 68.96 21.03 -39.67
N ASP A 75 69.50 19.82 -39.62
CA ASP A 75 68.73 18.59 -39.39
C ASP A 75 68.15 18.58 -37.98
N VAL A 76 68.92 18.97 -36.96
CA VAL A 76 68.42 19.13 -35.58
C VAL A 76 67.33 20.19 -35.53
N ALA A 77 67.53 21.36 -36.15
CA ALA A 77 66.52 22.43 -36.16
C ALA A 77 65.24 22.02 -36.92
N THR A 78 65.34 21.23 -37.98
CA THR A 78 64.16 20.71 -38.71
C THR A 78 63.45 19.62 -37.91
N ALA A 79 64.19 18.73 -37.24
CA ALA A 79 63.63 17.73 -36.33
C ALA A 79 62.92 18.36 -35.14
N GLU A 80 63.51 19.39 -34.50
CA GLU A 80 62.87 20.16 -33.42
C GLU A 80 61.60 20.88 -33.89
N ARG A 81 61.61 21.44 -35.11
CA ARG A 81 60.40 22.04 -35.73
C ARG A 81 59.32 21.02 -36.05
N GLN A 82 59.69 19.79 -36.40
CA GLN A 82 58.73 18.71 -36.63
C GLN A 82 58.16 18.21 -35.31
N ALA A 83 59.01 17.96 -34.32
CA ALA A 83 58.61 17.52 -32.98
C ALA A 83 57.69 18.54 -32.29
N SER A 84 57.98 19.84 -32.39
CA SER A 84 57.09 20.90 -31.87
C SER A 84 55.74 20.92 -32.57
N LYS A 85 55.69 20.80 -33.91
CA LYS A 85 54.42 20.70 -34.65
C LYS A 85 53.61 19.46 -34.30
N GLU A 86 54.27 18.32 -34.10
CA GLU A 86 53.61 17.08 -33.68
C GLU A 86 53.08 17.19 -32.24
N TYR A 87 53.85 17.80 -31.35
CA TYR A 87 53.43 18.09 -29.98
C TYR A 87 52.21 19.02 -29.94
N ASP A 88 52.22 20.11 -30.71
CA ASP A 88 51.08 21.04 -30.80
C ASP A 88 49.83 20.34 -31.38
N ARG A 89 50.01 19.46 -32.38
CA ARG A 89 48.91 18.63 -32.92
C ARG A 89 48.38 17.64 -31.89
N ALA A 90 49.26 16.99 -31.13
CA ALA A 90 48.86 16.07 -30.05
C ALA A 90 48.11 16.82 -28.94
N GLN A 91 48.60 17.98 -28.50
CA GLN A 91 47.91 18.82 -27.53
C GLN A 91 46.53 19.29 -28.03
N ALA A 92 46.43 19.67 -29.30
CA ALA A 92 45.15 20.06 -29.90
C ALA A 92 44.17 18.87 -29.97
N ALA A 93 44.66 17.67 -30.31
CA ALA A 93 43.86 16.44 -30.33
C ALA A 93 43.39 16.05 -28.92
N ASP A 94 44.26 16.13 -27.91
CA ASP A 94 43.90 15.87 -26.50
C ASP A 94 42.90 16.89 -25.97
N ALA A 95 43.05 18.18 -26.33
CA ALA A 95 42.09 19.21 -25.96
C ALA A 95 40.72 18.99 -26.63
N ALA A 96 40.70 18.56 -27.90
CA ALA A 96 39.47 18.20 -28.59
C ALA A 96 38.82 16.95 -27.98
N ARG A 97 39.62 15.94 -27.63
CA ARG A 97 39.16 14.72 -26.95
C ARG A 97 38.53 15.03 -25.60
N ARG A 98 39.18 15.83 -24.75
CA ARG A 98 38.62 16.25 -23.45
C ARG A 98 37.29 17.01 -23.59
N LYS A 99 37.17 17.87 -24.61
CA LYS A 99 35.90 18.55 -24.93
C LYS A 99 34.81 17.58 -25.38
N ALA A 100 35.17 16.57 -26.18
CA ALA A 100 34.24 15.53 -26.61
C ALA A 100 33.79 14.64 -25.45
N GLU A 101 34.73 14.22 -24.57
CA GLU A 101 34.46 13.46 -23.35
C GLU A 101 33.55 14.26 -22.41
N GLY A 102 33.84 15.55 -22.15
CA GLY A 102 32.96 16.39 -21.33
C GLY A 102 31.55 16.58 -21.90
N ARG A 103 31.41 16.66 -23.24
CA ARG A 103 30.08 16.68 -23.90
C ARG A 103 29.36 15.34 -23.77
N ALA A 104 30.07 14.23 -23.92
CA ALA A 104 29.50 12.89 -23.77
C ALA A 104 29.05 12.65 -22.33
N GLU A 105 29.82 13.09 -21.33
CA GLU A 105 29.46 13.04 -19.91
C GLU A 105 28.25 13.92 -19.60
N ALA A 106 28.17 15.13 -20.16
CA ALA A 106 27.00 16.00 -19.99
C ALA A 106 25.73 15.38 -20.58
N LEU A 107 25.81 14.84 -21.81
CA LEU A 107 24.69 14.14 -22.43
C LEU A 107 24.29 12.87 -21.66
N ALA A 108 25.27 12.14 -21.11
CA ALA A 108 24.99 10.96 -20.28
C ALA A 108 24.26 11.33 -18.97
N LYS A 109 24.63 12.46 -18.35
CA LYS A 109 23.92 13.00 -17.18
C LYS A 109 22.50 13.43 -17.53
N GLU A 110 22.32 14.19 -18.61
CA GLU A 110 20.99 14.61 -19.09
C GLU A 110 20.09 13.41 -19.41
N LEU A 111 20.61 12.38 -20.08
CA LEU A 111 19.87 11.15 -20.34
C LEU A 111 19.52 10.40 -19.05
N GLY A 112 20.42 10.37 -18.08
CA GLY A 112 20.16 9.80 -16.76
C GLY A 112 19.05 10.55 -16.01
N GLU A 113 19.11 11.89 -16.01
CA GLU A 113 18.08 12.74 -15.40
C GLU A 113 16.72 12.53 -16.05
N ILE A 114 16.63 12.56 -17.39
CA ILE A 114 15.38 12.30 -18.13
C ILE A 114 14.83 10.90 -17.83
N GLN A 115 15.70 9.89 -17.76
CA GLN A 115 15.28 8.52 -17.39
C GLN A 115 14.73 8.47 -15.97
N THR A 116 15.40 9.10 -14.99
CA THR A 116 14.91 9.14 -13.60
C THR A 116 13.60 9.90 -13.47
N GLN A 117 13.45 11.03 -14.18
CA GLN A 117 12.20 11.79 -14.23
C GLN A 117 11.07 10.94 -14.82
N SER A 118 11.31 10.26 -15.95
CA SER A 118 10.31 9.39 -16.57
C SER A 118 9.91 8.21 -15.66
N VAL A 119 10.86 7.60 -14.95
CA VAL A 119 10.56 6.54 -13.98
C VAL A 119 9.73 7.08 -12.82
N ASN A 120 10.09 8.24 -12.27
CA ASN A 120 9.35 8.86 -11.18
C ASN A 120 7.92 9.23 -11.60
N GLU A 121 7.74 9.84 -12.78
CA GLU A 121 6.42 10.16 -13.33
C GLU A 121 5.57 8.91 -13.53
N LYS A 122 6.16 7.81 -14.05
CA LYS A 122 5.46 6.52 -14.18
C LYS A 122 5.02 5.98 -12.83
N VAL A 123 5.88 6.01 -11.81
CA VAL A 123 5.55 5.55 -10.46
C VAL A 123 4.45 6.42 -9.83
N GLU A 124 4.48 7.73 -10.04
CA GLU A 124 3.43 8.63 -9.57
C GLU A 124 2.09 8.37 -10.27
N LEU A 125 2.10 8.16 -11.59
CA LEU A 125 0.90 7.83 -12.37
C LEU A 125 0.34 6.46 -11.96
N GLU A 126 1.18 5.45 -11.76
CA GLU A 126 0.77 4.14 -11.24
C GLU A 126 0.18 4.24 -9.84
N ARG A 127 0.77 5.07 -8.96
CA ARG A 127 0.20 5.32 -7.62
C ARG A 127 -1.16 5.99 -7.72
N ARG A 128 -1.33 7.01 -8.58
CA ARG A 128 -2.63 7.67 -8.80
C ARG A 128 -3.65 6.69 -9.38
N LEU A 129 -3.26 5.84 -10.33
CA LEU A 129 -4.13 4.81 -10.90
C LEU A 129 -4.57 3.79 -9.86
N ARG A 130 -3.68 3.38 -8.96
CA ARG A 130 -4.02 2.50 -7.83
C ARG A 130 -5.00 3.17 -6.86
N LEU A 131 -4.73 4.41 -6.46
CA LEU A 131 -5.63 5.17 -5.57
C LEU A 131 -7.02 5.34 -6.19
N GLN A 132 -7.10 5.74 -7.48
CA GLN A 132 -8.38 5.83 -8.18
C GLN A 132 -9.06 4.46 -8.34
N GLY A 133 -8.30 3.39 -8.50
CA GLY A 133 -8.83 2.02 -8.52
C GLY A 133 -9.38 1.58 -7.16
N ASP A 134 -8.74 1.99 -6.06
CA ASP A 134 -9.20 1.74 -4.69
C ASP A 134 -10.46 2.56 -4.38
N GLU A 135 -10.49 3.85 -4.75
CA GLU A 135 -11.67 4.71 -4.64
C GLU A 135 -12.84 4.17 -5.47
N ALA A 136 -12.60 3.73 -6.71
CA ALA A 136 -13.64 3.14 -7.54
C ALA A 136 -14.17 1.81 -6.99
N ARG A 137 -13.33 1.02 -6.29
CA ARG A 137 -13.78 -0.18 -5.58
C ARG A 137 -14.60 0.18 -4.35
N GLY A 138 -14.14 1.13 -3.53
CA GLY A 138 -14.89 1.62 -2.37
C GLY A 138 -16.26 2.17 -2.76
N LEU A 139 -16.35 3.00 -3.80
CA LEU A 139 -17.64 3.51 -4.30
C LEU A 139 -18.55 2.40 -4.84
N ARG A 140 -18.01 1.31 -5.40
CA ARG A 140 -18.82 0.16 -5.83
C ARG A 140 -19.35 -0.62 -4.63
N GLU A 141 -18.53 -0.84 -3.60
CA GLU A 141 -18.94 -1.46 -2.36
C GLU A 141 -20.03 -0.63 -1.66
N GLU A 142 -19.87 0.70 -1.58
CA GLU A 142 -20.91 1.61 -1.04
C GLU A 142 -22.23 1.54 -1.85
N VAL A 143 -22.16 1.43 -3.18
CA VAL A 143 -23.35 1.27 -4.03
C VAL A 143 -24.02 -0.09 -3.80
N GLU A 144 -23.25 -1.17 -3.68
CA GLU A 144 -23.78 -2.51 -3.38
C GLU A 144 -24.41 -2.56 -1.98
N GLU A 145 -23.77 -1.96 -0.98
CA GLU A 145 -24.31 -1.81 0.37
C GLU A 145 -25.61 -1.02 0.35
N ALA A 146 -25.65 0.14 -0.33
CA ALA A 146 -26.86 0.96 -0.45
C ALA A 146 -28.00 0.22 -1.19
N GLN A 147 -27.69 -0.55 -2.23
CA GLN A 147 -28.66 -1.41 -2.93
C GLN A 147 -29.18 -2.52 -2.03
N SER A 148 -28.32 -3.14 -1.22
CA SER A 148 -28.72 -4.19 -0.28
C SER A 148 -29.64 -3.65 0.82
N ALA A 149 -29.33 -2.46 1.35
CA ALA A 149 -30.15 -1.75 2.33
C ALA A 149 -31.50 -1.33 1.75
N LEU A 150 -31.52 -0.82 0.51
CA LEU A 150 -32.76 -0.50 -0.21
C LEU A 150 -33.63 -1.75 -0.38
N ALA A 151 -33.05 -2.86 -0.86
CA ALA A 151 -33.76 -4.12 -1.03
C ALA A 151 -34.31 -4.67 0.31
N GLU A 152 -33.61 -4.45 1.42
CA GLU A 152 -34.09 -4.81 2.76
C GLU A 152 -35.27 -3.94 3.20
N VAL A 153 -35.16 -2.62 2.99
CA VAL A 153 -36.25 -1.69 3.28
C VAL A 153 -37.49 -2.02 2.43
N GLU A 154 -37.32 -2.28 1.13
CA GLU A 154 -38.40 -2.71 0.22
C GLU A 154 -39.04 -4.04 0.63
N ARG A 155 -38.24 -5.01 1.06
CA ARG A 155 -38.77 -6.27 1.61
C ARG A 155 -39.57 -6.01 2.88
N SER A 156 -39.04 -5.22 3.81
CA SER A 156 -39.70 -4.91 5.09
C SER A 156 -40.98 -4.10 4.90
N SER A 157 -41.00 -3.14 3.98
CA SER A 157 -42.18 -2.34 3.65
C SER A 157 -43.21 -3.18 2.92
N GLY A 158 -42.79 -4.05 2.01
CA GLY A 158 -43.65 -5.03 1.36
C GLY A 158 -44.28 -6.01 2.34
N HIS A 159 -43.55 -6.48 3.35
CA HIS A 159 -44.13 -7.30 4.42
C HIS A 159 -45.16 -6.54 5.26
N LYS A 160 -44.86 -5.30 5.66
CA LYS A 160 -45.80 -4.44 6.39
C LYS A 160 -47.06 -4.15 5.57
N MET A 161 -46.94 -3.89 4.27
CA MET A 161 -48.08 -3.68 3.38
C MET A 161 -48.95 -4.93 3.28
N ARG A 162 -48.37 -6.10 3.02
CA ARG A 162 -49.11 -7.37 2.98
C ARG A 162 -49.79 -7.69 4.31
N GLU A 163 -49.15 -7.39 5.43
CA GLU A 163 -49.75 -7.57 6.76
C GLU A 163 -50.94 -6.62 6.97
N MET A 164 -50.82 -5.36 6.56
CA MET A 164 -51.93 -4.39 6.64
C MET A 164 -53.07 -4.74 5.68
N GLU A 165 -52.77 -5.23 4.48
CA GLU A 165 -53.76 -5.75 3.52
C GLU A 165 -54.48 -6.98 4.06
N ALA A 166 -53.77 -7.92 4.70
CA ALA A 166 -54.38 -9.08 5.35
C ALA A 166 -55.28 -8.67 6.53
N ARG A 167 -54.83 -7.71 7.37
CA ARG A 167 -55.65 -7.14 8.44
C ARG A 167 -56.89 -6.43 7.90
N TYR A 168 -56.78 -5.71 6.78
CA TYR A 168 -57.91 -5.05 6.15
C TYR A 168 -58.91 -6.07 5.59
N SER A 169 -58.42 -7.09 4.87
CA SER A 169 -59.25 -8.17 4.32
C SER A 169 -59.98 -8.96 5.42
N THR A 170 -59.30 -9.28 6.52
CA THR A 170 -59.94 -9.96 7.66
C THR A 170 -60.97 -9.09 8.35
N LEU A 171 -60.72 -7.78 8.50
CA LEU A 171 -61.68 -6.83 9.06
C LEU A 171 -62.90 -6.68 8.13
N GLU A 172 -62.68 -6.63 6.81
CA GLU A 172 -63.72 -6.56 5.80
C GLU A 172 -64.59 -7.82 5.81
N ALA A 173 -63.98 -9.01 5.89
CA ALA A 173 -64.68 -10.28 6.05
C ALA A 173 -65.50 -10.32 7.35
N ALA A 174 -64.95 -9.87 8.48
CA ALA A 174 -65.68 -9.78 9.74
C ALA A 174 -66.85 -8.79 9.66
N CYS A 175 -66.67 -7.65 8.97
CA CYS A 175 -67.73 -6.67 8.77
C CYS A 175 -68.86 -7.24 7.91
N ASN A 176 -68.52 -7.98 6.84
CA ASN A 176 -69.50 -8.66 6.00
C ASN A 176 -70.23 -9.77 6.75
N GLN A 177 -69.53 -10.58 7.56
CA GLN A 177 -70.15 -11.60 8.40
C GLN A 177 -71.13 -10.99 9.42
N VAL A 178 -70.78 -9.86 10.04
CA VAL A 178 -71.70 -9.15 10.96
C VAL A 178 -72.92 -8.61 10.21
N LYS A 179 -72.78 -8.17 8.97
CA LYS A 179 -73.91 -7.74 8.13
C LYS A 179 -74.82 -8.93 7.77
N GLU A 180 -74.24 -10.06 7.36
CA GLU A 180 -75.00 -11.29 7.08
C GLU A 180 -75.72 -11.80 8.33
N ASP A 181 -75.05 -11.84 9.49
CA ASP A 181 -75.66 -12.21 10.77
C ASP A 181 -76.82 -11.27 11.14
N LEU A 182 -76.67 -9.96 10.89
CA LEU A 182 -77.73 -8.98 11.09
C LEU A 182 -78.93 -9.30 10.18
N GLU A 183 -78.69 -9.53 8.89
CA GLU A 183 -79.73 -9.87 7.91
C GLU A 183 -80.47 -11.15 8.31
N VAL A 184 -79.74 -12.23 8.64
CA VAL A 184 -80.31 -13.49 9.12
C VAL A 184 -81.17 -13.27 10.38
N ARG A 185 -80.68 -12.49 11.35
CA ARG A 185 -81.46 -12.17 12.57
C ARG A 185 -82.70 -11.33 12.25
N THR A 186 -82.61 -10.38 11.33
CA THR A 186 -83.77 -9.58 10.92
C THR A 186 -84.82 -10.42 10.22
N ASN A 187 -84.41 -11.35 9.35
CA ASN A 187 -85.30 -12.29 8.67
C ASN A 187 -85.93 -13.28 9.65
N ALA A 188 -85.16 -13.82 10.60
CA ALA A 188 -85.67 -14.69 11.65
C ALA A 188 -86.69 -13.95 12.55
N LEU A 189 -86.40 -12.70 12.93
CA LEU A 189 -87.33 -11.88 13.71
C LEU A 189 -88.62 -11.61 12.92
N GLN A 190 -88.54 -11.31 11.62
CA GLN A 190 -89.71 -11.14 10.77
C GLN A 190 -90.53 -12.43 10.65
N ALA A 191 -89.87 -13.58 10.46
CA ALA A 191 -90.53 -14.88 10.40
C ALA A 191 -91.23 -15.24 11.73
N GLU A 192 -90.57 -15.02 12.87
CA GLU A 192 -91.20 -15.24 14.18
C GLU A 192 -92.36 -14.28 14.43
N ARG A 193 -92.26 -13.01 13.99
CA ARG A 193 -93.41 -12.08 14.02
C ARG A 193 -94.57 -12.57 13.16
N GLN A 194 -94.31 -13.11 11.97
CA GLN A 194 -95.35 -13.67 11.11
C GLN A 194 -95.97 -14.93 11.73
N LYS A 195 -95.16 -15.84 12.27
CA LYS A 195 -95.66 -17.02 12.99
C LYS A 195 -96.47 -16.63 14.22
N LEU A 196 -96.03 -15.64 15.00
CA LEU A 196 -96.77 -15.13 16.14
C LEU A 196 -98.14 -14.60 15.70
N ALA A 197 -98.18 -13.77 14.65
CA ALA A 197 -99.44 -13.26 14.09
C ALA A 197 -100.36 -14.39 13.59
N GLN A 198 -99.80 -15.42 12.93
CA GLN A 198 -100.56 -16.61 12.53
C GLN A 198 -101.09 -17.40 13.73
N LYS A 199 -100.27 -17.58 14.77
CA LYS A 199 -100.68 -18.27 16.01
C LYS A 199 -101.74 -17.49 16.77
N GLU A 200 -101.64 -16.17 16.85
CA GLU A 200 -102.68 -15.31 17.43
C GLU A 200 -104.00 -15.44 16.66
N ALA A 201 -103.95 -15.49 15.32
CA ALA A 201 -105.13 -15.71 14.49
C ALA A 201 -105.72 -17.14 14.65
N ASP A 202 -104.86 -18.17 14.70
CA ASP A 202 -105.27 -19.56 14.94
C ASP A 202 -105.84 -19.73 16.34
N VAL A 203 -105.28 -19.09 17.37
CA VAL A 203 -105.82 -19.09 18.74
C VAL A 203 -107.19 -18.43 18.73
N GLY A 204 -107.36 -17.28 18.07
CA GLY A 204 -108.68 -16.66 17.92
C GLY A 204 -109.70 -17.55 17.21
N ARG A 205 -109.28 -18.29 16.17
CA ARG A 205 -110.15 -19.28 15.48
C ARG A 205 -110.47 -20.46 16.39
N LEU A 206 -109.46 -21.03 17.06
CA LEU A 206 -109.63 -22.17 17.96
C LEU A 206 -110.44 -21.80 19.20
N GLU A 207 -110.35 -20.58 19.72
CA GLU A 207 -111.22 -20.09 20.79
C GLU A 207 -112.68 -20.02 20.33
N ALA A 208 -112.93 -19.59 19.09
CA ALA A 208 -114.26 -19.61 18.48
C ALA A 208 -114.76 -21.05 18.22
N GLU A 209 -113.89 -21.94 17.77
CA GLU A 209 -114.20 -23.37 17.58
C GLU A 209 -114.36 -24.12 18.91
N LEU A 210 -113.63 -23.77 19.96
CA LEU A 210 -113.80 -24.31 21.32
C LEU A 210 -115.13 -23.81 21.90
N LEU A 211 -115.49 -22.56 21.67
CA LEU A 211 -116.84 -22.06 22.00
C LEU A 211 -117.92 -22.86 21.24
N ALA A 212 -117.69 -23.25 19.99
CA ALA A 212 -118.62 -24.05 19.19
C ALA A 212 -118.63 -25.56 19.55
N ALA A 213 -117.47 -26.15 19.83
CA ALA A 213 -117.31 -27.55 20.21
C ALA A 213 -117.67 -27.81 21.67
N ARG A 214 -117.50 -26.81 22.55
CA ARG A 214 -118.09 -26.84 23.89
C ARG A 214 -119.62 -26.71 23.83
N ALA A 215 -120.17 -26.24 22.70
CA ALA A 215 -121.60 -26.31 22.38
C ALA A 215 -122.00 -27.62 21.65
N SER A 216 -121.07 -28.38 21.05
CA SER A 216 -121.33 -29.69 20.41
C SER A 216 -120.50 -30.81 21.07
N GLY A 217 -121.08 -31.47 22.06
CA GLY A 217 -120.41 -32.50 22.86
C GLY A 217 -119.94 -33.73 22.07
N GLY A 218 -118.62 -34.01 22.18
CA GLY A 218 -117.99 -35.27 22.59
C GLY A 218 -118.26 -36.58 21.84
N ASP A 219 -117.45 -36.89 20.81
CA ASP A 219 -117.36 -38.22 20.19
C ASP A 219 -116.19 -39.06 20.74
N SER A 220 -116.51 -40.25 21.24
CA SER A 220 -115.61 -41.14 21.99
C SER A 220 -114.51 -41.82 21.15
N GLU A 221 -114.61 -41.85 19.81
CA GLU A 221 -113.61 -42.48 18.94
C GLU A 221 -112.39 -41.58 18.69
N THR A 222 -112.61 -40.26 18.64
CA THR A 222 -111.53 -39.27 18.55
C THR A 222 -110.60 -39.33 19.78
N LEU A 223 -111.18 -39.59 20.96
CA LEU A 223 -110.44 -39.78 22.21
C LEU A 223 -109.53 -41.03 22.19
N GLY A 224 -109.86 -42.05 21.40
CA GLY A 224 -109.04 -43.27 21.26
C GLY A 224 -107.79 -43.04 20.42
N LEU A 225 -107.95 -42.41 19.25
CA LEU A 225 -106.83 -42.05 18.37
C LEU A 225 -105.90 -41.00 19.02
N LEU A 226 -106.48 -40.02 19.73
CA LEU A 226 -105.71 -39.05 20.52
C LEU A 226 -104.85 -39.72 21.58
N LYS A 227 -105.35 -40.77 22.25
CA LYS A 227 -104.55 -41.51 23.26
C LYS A 227 -103.36 -42.24 22.63
N GLN A 228 -103.54 -42.87 21.47
CA GLN A 228 -102.45 -43.56 20.77
C GLN A 228 -101.39 -42.57 20.30
N GLN A 229 -101.79 -41.50 19.60
CA GLN A 229 -100.86 -40.46 19.14
C GLN A 229 -100.15 -39.75 20.31
N LEU A 230 -100.85 -39.51 21.42
CA LEU A 230 -100.24 -38.95 22.63
C LEU A 230 -99.21 -39.91 23.24
N SER A 231 -99.46 -41.22 23.21
CA SER A 231 -98.49 -42.21 23.71
C SER A 231 -97.23 -42.29 22.85
N GLU A 232 -97.36 -42.23 21.52
CA GLU A 232 -96.23 -42.18 20.58
C GLU A 232 -95.43 -40.89 20.76
N GLN A 233 -96.11 -39.75 20.89
CA GLN A 233 -95.45 -38.47 21.17
C GLN A 233 -94.71 -38.50 22.52
N VAL A 234 -95.30 -39.08 23.57
CA VAL A 234 -94.63 -39.20 24.88
C VAL A 234 -93.37 -40.08 24.80
N THR A 235 -93.40 -41.18 24.04
CA THR A 235 -92.20 -42.01 23.86
C THR A 235 -91.12 -41.31 23.04
N HIS A 236 -91.51 -40.56 22.00
CA HIS A 236 -90.59 -39.74 21.22
C HIS A 236 -89.96 -38.61 22.06
N ILE A 237 -90.78 -37.90 22.85
CA ILE A 237 -90.31 -36.86 23.78
C ILE A 237 -89.32 -37.44 24.78
N ARG A 238 -89.59 -38.62 25.36
CA ARG A 238 -88.64 -39.29 26.27
C ARG A 238 -87.32 -39.63 25.59
N LYS A 239 -87.34 -40.06 24.33
CA LYS A 239 -86.13 -40.34 23.55
C LYS A 239 -85.33 -39.06 23.28
N LEU A 240 -85.99 -37.97 22.91
CA LEU A 240 -85.36 -36.66 22.72
C LEU A 240 -84.80 -36.10 24.03
N GLU A 241 -85.52 -36.25 25.15
CA GLU A 241 -85.05 -35.85 26.47
C GLU A 241 -83.80 -36.63 26.90
N MET A 242 -83.74 -37.93 26.60
CA MET A 242 -82.57 -38.75 26.86
C MET A 242 -81.38 -38.30 26.02
N GLN A 243 -81.56 -38.11 24.70
CA GLN A 243 -80.51 -37.60 23.82
C GLN A 243 -80.03 -36.20 24.24
N ASN A 244 -80.94 -35.33 24.65
CA ASN A 244 -80.60 -33.98 25.12
C ASN A 244 -79.82 -34.03 26.45
N ARG A 245 -80.13 -35.00 27.34
CA ARG A 245 -79.34 -35.25 28.55
C ARG A 245 -77.93 -35.73 28.21
N ASP A 246 -77.78 -36.69 27.30
CA ASP A 246 -76.48 -37.24 26.90
C ASP A 246 -75.60 -36.16 26.25
N GLN A 247 -76.17 -35.40 25.30
CA GLN A 247 -75.50 -34.25 24.68
C GLN A 247 -75.10 -33.18 25.70
N ASN A 248 -75.93 -32.92 26.72
CA ASN A 248 -75.57 -31.98 27.79
C ASN A 248 -74.39 -32.48 28.65
N VAL A 249 -74.27 -33.79 28.87
CA VAL A 249 -73.14 -34.38 29.60
C VAL A 249 -71.86 -34.24 28.76
N GLU A 250 -71.92 -34.56 27.47
CA GLU A 250 -70.79 -34.39 26.55
C GLU A 250 -70.36 -32.93 26.43
N LEU A 251 -71.32 -32.00 26.29
CA LEU A 251 -71.02 -30.56 26.27
C LEU A 251 -70.37 -30.07 27.56
N LYS A 252 -70.77 -30.62 28.73
CA LYS A 252 -70.11 -30.31 30.00
C LYS A 252 -68.68 -30.86 30.02
N ALA A 253 -68.45 -32.09 29.53
CA ALA A 253 -67.13 -32.69 29.44
C ALA A 253 -66.20 -31.89 28.50
N PHE A 254 -66.67 -31.53 27.30
CA PHE A 254 -65.91 -30.69 26.37
C PHE A 254 -65.60 -29.31 26.93
N ARG A 255 -66.54 -28.70 27.67
CA ARG A 255 -66.27 -27.41 28.35
C ARG A 255 -65.21 -27.55 29.43
N GLN A 256 -65.17 -28.65 30.17
CA GLN A 256 -64.12 -28.92 31.15
C GLN A 256 -62.77 -29.16 30.48
N GLN A 257 -62.73 -29.94 29.40
CA GLN A 257 -61.52 -30.18 28.62
C GLN A 257 -60.98 -28.88 28.01
N LYS A 258 -61.86 -28.02 27.47
CA LYS A 258 -61.47 -26.71 26.93
C LYS A 258 -60.82 -25.85 28.01
N LYS A 259 -61.39 -25.77 29.21
CA LYS A 259 -60.78 -25.05 30.34
C LYS A 259 -59.40 -25.61 30.72
N ALA A 260 -59.25 -26.93 30.73
CA ALA A 260 -57.95 -27.56 31.01
C ALA A 260 -56.92 -27.22 29.93
N VAL A 261 -57.31 -27.23 28.66
CA VAL A 261 -56.44 -26.81 27.53
C VAL A 261 -56.06 -25.34 27.65
N GLU A 262 -57.01 -24.45 27.96
CA GLU A 262 -56.76 -23.02 28.17
C GLU A 262 -55.71 -22.78 29.28
N VAL A 263 -55.83 -23.48 30.42
CA VAL A 263 -54.84 -23.39 31.51
C VAL A 263 -53.45 -23.87 31.05
N VAL A 264 -53.38 -24.98 30.31
CA VAL A 264 -52.09 -25.48 29.79
C VAL A 264 -51.49 -24.51 28.76
N GLU A 265 -52.30 -23.87 27.93
CA GLU A 265 -51.84 -22.85 27.00
C GLU A 265 -51.31 -21.60 27.71
N GLU A 266 -51.96 -21.16 28.79
CA GLU A 266 -51.48 -20.06 29.62
C GLU A 266 -50.16 -20.41 30.32
N GLU A 267 -50.07 -21.59 30.93
CA GLU A 267 -48.82 -22.08 31.54
C GLU A 267 -47.69 -22.17 30.52
N LYS A 268 -47.99 -22.67 29.31
CA LYS A 268 -47.04 -22.70 28.19
C LYS A 268 -46.57 -21.29 27.82
N ARG A 269 -47.47 -20.32 27.66
CA ARG A 269 -47.12 -18.92 27.36
C ARG A 269 -46.23 -18.31 28.46
N VAL A 270 -46.52 -18.60 29.73
CA VAL A 270 -45.72 -18.15 30.87
C VAL A 270 -44.33 -18.77 30.86
N LEU A 271 -44.22 -20.08 30.60
CA LEU A 271 -42.94 -20.78 30.50
C LEU A 271 -42.11 -20.29 29.31
N GLU A 272 -42.74 -20.09 28.14
CA GLU A 272 -42.07 -19.50 26.98
C GLU A 272 -41.53 -18.10 27.27
N THR A 273 -42.30 -17.27 27.98
CA THR A 273 -41.86 -15.94 28.41
C THR A 273 -40.67 -16.04 29.38
N LYS A 274 -40.71 -16.97 30.35
CA LYS A 274 -39.58 -17.21 31.27
C LYS A 274 -38.32 -17.68 30.54
N VAL A 275 -38.45 -18.55 29.54
CA VAL A 275 -37.31 -19.01 28.74
C VAL A 275 -36.70 -17.83 27.98
N ARG A 276 -37.51 -16.99 27.35
CA ARG A 276 -37.03 -15.77 26.68
C ARG A 276 -36.27 -14.85 27.65
N MET A 277 -36.83 -14.59 28.83
CA MET A 277 -36.15 -13.80 29.86
C MET A 277 -34.84 -14.43 30.32
N MET A 278 -34.77 -15.76 30.46
CA MET A 278 -33.52 -16.45 30.78
C MET A 278 -32.47 -16.32 29.67
N ASP A 279 -32.88 -16.37 28.41
CA ASP A 279 -31.97 -16.19 27.28
C ASP A 279 -31.44 -14.76 27.18
N ASP A 280 -32.27 -13.76 27.51
CA ASP A 280 -31.83 -12.37 27.57
C ASP A 280 -30.85 -12.14 28.74
N LEU A 281 -31.12 -12.70 29.93
CA LEU A 281 -30.17 -12.66 31.05
C LEU A 281 -28.84 -13.36 30.73
N ARG A 282 -28.86 -14.44 29.94
CA ARG A 282 -27.63 -15.10 29.48
C ARG A 282 -26.82 -14.21 28.54
N LYS A 283 -27.47 -13.45 27.66
CA LYS A 283 -26.79 -12.46 26.80
C LYS A 283 -26.18 -11.35 27.65
N GLU A 284 -26.94 -10.77 28.56
CA GLU A 284 -26.45 -9.72 29.48
C GLU A 284 -25.28 -10.23 30.33
N LEU A 285 -25.36 -11.46 30.82
CA LEU A 285 -24.25 -12.09 31.55
C LEU A 285 -23.01 -12.25 30.66
N GLY A 286 -23.19 -12.67 29.41
CA GLY A 286 -22.11 -12.78 28.44
C GLY A 286 -21.45 -11.42 28.14
N GLU A 287 -22.25 -10.37 27.92
CA GLU A 287 -21.76 -9.00 27.73
C GLU A 287 -21.02 -8.47 28.96
N ALA A 288 -21.55 -8.69 30.15
CA ALA A 288 -20.91 -8.28 31.40
C ALA A 288 -19.58 -9.02 31.63
N GLN A 289 -19.53 -10.32 31.34
CA GLN A 289 -18.29 -11.11 31.40
C GLN A 289 -17.26 -10.61 30.40
N PHE A 290 -17.68 -10.29 29.17
CA PHE A 290 -16.80 -9.71 28.15
C PHE A 290 -16.25 -8.35 28.58
N ARG A 291 -17.10 -7.42 29.04
CA ARG A 291 -16.66 -6.10 29.56
C ARG A 291 -15.68 -6.26 30.72
N LYS A 292 -15.94 -7.21 31.63
CA LYS A 292 -15.02 -7.51 32.73
C LYS A 292 -13.67 -8.00 32.22
N GLN A 293 -13.66 -8.90 31.25
CA GLN A 293 -12.42 -9.41 30.67
C GLN A 293 -11.62 -8.28 29.99
N VAL A 294 -12.27 -7.42 29.21
CA VAL A 294 -11.60 -6.26 28.58
C VAL A 294 -10.97 -5.35 29.63
N LEU A 295 -11.69 -5.04 30.72
CA LEU A 295 -11.15 -4.22 31.80
C LEU A 295 -10.00 -4.91 32.56
N GLU A 296 -10.07 -6.23 32.75
CA GLU A 296 -8.98 -7.01 33.35
C GLU A 296 -7.74 -7.03 32.44
N ASP A 297 -7.92 -7.16 31.13
CA ASP A 297 -6.87 -7.11 30.11
C ASP A 297 -6.22 -5.72 30.08
N GLU A 298 -7.02 -4.65 30.05
CA GLU A 298 -6.54 -3.27 30.14
C GLU A 298 -5.75 -3.03 31.43
N ARG A 299 -6.28 -3.47 32.58
CA ARG A 299 -5.57 -3.38 33.85
C ARG A 299 -4.24 -4.10 33.78
N SER A 300 -4.20 -5.32 33.24
CA SER A 300 -2.98 -6.11 33.11
C SER A 300 -1.93 -5.47 32.18
N ALA A 301 -2.40 -4.78 31.13
CA ALA A 301 -1.55 -4.04 30.21
C ALA A 301 -0.93 -2.81 30.91
N TRP A 302 -1.74 -2.06 31.67
CA TRP A 302 -1.26 -0.92 32.46
C TRP A 302 -0.30 -1.36 33.55
N THR A 303 -0.59 -2.43 34.30
CA THR A 303 0.32 -2.94 35.34
C THR A 303 1.64 -3.40 34.73
N SER A 304 1.62 -4.14 33.61
CA SER A 304 2.85 -4.56 32.92
C SER A 304 3.66 -3.37 32.41
N TYR A 305 3.00 -2.32 31.93
CA TYR A 305 3.65 -1.10 31.47
C TYR A 305 4.33 -0.33 32.63
N LEU A 306 3.64 -0.17 33.75
CA LEU A 306 4.15 0.52 34.94
C LEU A 306 5.25 -0.29 35.65
N GLU A 307 5.11 -1.61 35.77
CA GLU A 307 6.15 -2.50 36.31
C GLU A 307 7.43 -2.45 35.46
N ARG A 308 7.29 -2.32 34.13
CA ARG A 308 8.43 -2.19 33.23
C ARG A 308 9.12 -0.83 33.33
N GLN A 309 8.36 0.24 33.53
CA GLN A 309 8.91 1.60 33.69
C GLN A 309 9.56 1.79 35.07
N SER A 310 9.07 1.09 36.10
CA SER A 310 9.65 1.09 37.45
C SER A 310 10.83 0.14 37.61
N GLY A 311 10.94 -0.92 36.80
CA GLY A 311 12.03 -1.91 36.84
C GLY A 311 13.29 -1.55 36.05
N GLN A 312 13.37 -0.36 35.45
CA GLN A 312 14.57 0.08 34.74
C GLN A 312 15.55 0.68 35.76
N ASP A 313 16.61 -0.09 36.08
CA ASP A 313 17.72 0.25 37.01
C ASP A 313 18.41 1.58 36.65
N SER A 314 17.77 2.69 37.01
CA SER A 314 18.33 4.02 36.98
C SER A 314 17.79 4.70 38.22
N GLY A 315 18.65 4.86 39.23
CA GLY A 315 18.32 5.35 40.56
C GLY A 315 17.87 6.81 40.64
N ASP A 316 17.15 7.31 39.63
CA ASP A 316 16.51 8.62 39.64
C ASP A 316 15.07 8.44 39.14
N ALA A 317 14.14 8.52 40.09
CA ALA A 317 12.84 7.89 40.06
C ALA A 317 11.79 8.70 39.29
N LEU A 318 11.19 8.05 38.29
CA LEU A 318 9.78 8.28 37.93
C LEU A 318 9.05 6.94 38.04
N GLN A 319 8.93 6.45 39.27
CA GLN A 319 7.99 5.38 39.60
C GLN A 319 6.59 5.97 39.52
N PHE A 320 5.88 5.62 38.45
CA PHE A 320 4.46 5.93 38.32
C PHE A 320 3.66 4.81 38.99
N ASP A 321 3.03 5.11 40.11
CA ASP A 321 2.22 4.14 40.86
C ASP A 321 0.80 4.01 40.27
N SER A 322 0.34 5.02 39.53
CA SER A 322 -0.96 5.05 38.86
C SER A 322 -0.88 5.64 37.43
N PRO A 323 -1.73 5.18 36.48
CA PRO A 323 -1.89 5.85 35.19
C PRO A 323 -2.24 7.33 35.31
N GLU A 324 -2.90 7.75 36.39
CA GLU A 324 -3.18 9.16 36.67
C GLU A 324 -1.91 9.97 36.98
N ASP A 325 -0.92 9.36 37.63
CA ASP A 325 0.38 10.01 37.91
C ASP A 325 1.17 10.20 36.62
N LEU A 326 1.11 9.22 35.70
CA LEU A 326 1.72 9.35 34.38
C LEU A 326 1.05 10.43 33.54
N ALA A 327 -0.28 10.53 33.59
CA ALA A 327 -1.02 11.60 32.92
C ALA A 327 -0.64 12.98 33.47
N ARG A 328 -0.47 13.11 34.80
CA ARG A 328 0.00 14.34 35.44
C ARG A 328 1.41 14.70 35.00
N ALA A 329 2.36 13.75 35.05
CA ALA A 329 3.73 14.00 34.60
C ALA A 329 3.82 14.29 33.09
N PHE A 330 2.97 13.68 32.26
CA PHE A 330 2.89 14.02 30.84
C PHE A 330 2.42 15.47 30.63
N MET A 331 1.43 15.92 31.41
CA MET A 331 0.95 17.30 31.37
C MET A 331 2.02 18.27 31.86
N GLU A 332 2.73 17.94 32.95
CA GLU A 332 3.87 18.72 33.45
C GLU A 332 4.98 18.81 32.41
N ALA A 333 5.41 17.68 31.84
CA ALA A 333 6.42 17.66 30.77
C ALA A 333 5.98 18.46 29.53
N ARG A 334 4.68 18.45 29.20
CA ARG A 334 4.14 19.26 28.10
C ARG A 334 4.18 20.76 28.42
N MET A 335 3.90 21.15 29.66
CA MET A 335 4.03 22.52 30.12
C MET A 335 5.50 22.96 30.13
N GLU A 336 6.40 22.13 30.66
CA GLU A 336 7.84 22.38 30.62
C GLU A 336 8.36 22.52 29.19
N ASN A 337 7.91 21.68 28.26
CA ASN A 337 8.29 21.81 26.84
C ASN A 337 7.75 23.10 26.23
N ALA A 338 6.52 23.52 26.58
CA ALA A 338 5.98 24.81 26.16
C ALA A 338 6.79 25.99 26.74
N GLU A 339 7.25 25.89 27.98
CA GLU A 339 8.14 26.89 28.59
C GLU A 339 9.51 26.92 27.94
N LEU A 340 10.12 25.76 27.69
CA LEU A 340 11.43 25.64 27.04
C LEU A 340 11.38 26.12 25.59
N THR A 341 10.32 25.81 24.86
CA THR A 341 10.10 26.34 23.50
C THR A 341 9.85 27.85 23.52
N GLY A 342 9.14 28.38 24.52
CA GLY A 342 9.03 29.82 24.76
C GLY A 342 10.38 30.48 25.04
N LYS A 343 11.23 29.86 25.89
CA LYS A 343 12.60 30.33 26.15
C LYS A 343 13.48 30.27 24.90
N LEU A 344 13.39 29.20 24.11
CA LEU A 344 14.12 29.07 22.85
C LEU A 344 13.69 30.16 21.86
N GLY A 345 12.39 30.39 21.73
CA GLY A 345 11.83 31.46 20.90
C GLY A 345 12.23 32.86 21.35
N ALA A 346 12.60 33.06 22.63
CA ALA A 346 13.17 34.31 23.13
C ALA A 346 14.68 34.44 22.87
N VAL A 347 15.43 33.33 22.89
CA VAL A 347 16.87 33.33 22.62
C VAL A 347 17.20 33.44 21.12
N GLU A 348 16.36 32.88 20.24
CA GLU A 348 16.52 33.00 18.79
C GLU A 348 16.63 34.44 18.26
N PRO A 349 15.76 35.41 18.64
CA PRO A 349 15.92 36.80 18.22
C PRO A 349 17.15 37.46 18.83
N GLU A 350 17.54 37.12 20.06
CA GLU A 350 18.80 37.62 20.66
C GLU A 350 20.02 37.14 19.88
N LEU A 351 20.02 35.89 19.43
CA LEU A 351 21.07 35.35 18.56
C LEU A 351 21.09 36.07 17.21
N LYS A 352 19.92 36.30 16.59
CA LYS A 352 19.84 37.07 15.33
C LYS A 352 20.40 38.48 15.46
N ILE A 353 20.08 39.19 16.55
CA ILE A 353 20.64 40.52 16.82
C ILE A 353 22.16 40.45 16.99
N LYS A 354 22.68 39.43 17.69
CA LYS A 354 24.13 39.22 17.82
C LYS A 354 24.79 38.91 16.47
N ASP A 355 24.17 38.09 15.63
CA ASP A 355 24.67 37.78 14.29
C ASP A 355 24.67 39.01 13.38
N GLU A 356 23.63 39.85 13.45
CA GLU A 356 23.57 41.14 12.75
C GLU A 356 24.68 42.08 13.23
N ASN A 357 24.93 42.14 14.55
CA ASN A 357 26.04 42.92 15.10
C ASN A 357 27.41 42.37 14.65
N ILE A 358 27.58 41.05 14.62
CA ILE A 358 28.82 40.43 14.12
C ILE A 358 29.02 40.77 12.65
N ARG A 359 27.99 40.66 11.80
CA ARG A 359 28.05 41.07 10.39
C ARG A 359 28.42 42.53 10.23
N ALA A 360 27.80 43.43 11.01
CA ALA A 360 28.15 44.85 10.99
C ALA A 360 29.62 45.06 11.38
N LEU A 361 30.12 44.36 12.39
CA LEU A 361 31.53 44.42 12.80
C LEU A 361 32.45 43.85 11.71
N GLU A 362 32.09 42.76 11.04
CA GLU A 362 32.83 42.19 9.91
C GLU A 362 32.88 43.15 8.73
N GLU A 363 31.77 43.82 8.40
CA GLU A 363 31.72 44.86 7.37
C GLU A 363 32.62 46.06 7.73
N THR A 364 32.58 46.54 8.98
CA THR A 364 33.49 47.61 9.42
C THR A 364 34.94 47.18 9.38
N LYS A 365 35.25 45.93 9.74
CA LYS A 365 36.61 45.37 9.67
C LYS A 365 37.09 45.28 8.22
N ALA A 366 36.22 44.87 7.29
CA ALA A 366 36.52 44.86 5.87
C ALA A 366 36.75 46.28 5.34
N ALA A 367 35.90 47.25 5.70
CA ALA A 367 36.07 48.65 5.32
C ALA A 367 37.37 49.26 5.87
N LEU A 368 37.74 48.95 7.12
CA LEU A 368 39.01 49.37 7.70
C LEU A 368 40.21 48.68 7.03
N ALA A 369 40.08 47.41 6.63
CA ALA A 369 41.11 46.72 5.86
C ALA A 369 41.31 47.37 4.48
N ASP A 370 40.23 47.72 3.80
CA ASP A 370 40.25 48.47 2.53
C ASP A 370 40.85 49.87 2.72
N GLU A 371 40.57 50.54 3.83
CA GLU A 371 41.16 51.85 4.14
C GLU A 371 42.66 51.74 4.46
N ILE A 372 43.09 50.70 5.18
CA ILE A 372 44.51 50.39 5.38
C ILE A 372 45.18 50.08 4.04
N GLU A 373 44.54 49.33 3.16
CA GLU A 373 45.07 49.03 1.82
C GLU A 373 45.15 50.30 0.97
N LYS A 374 44.13 51.17 1.02
CA LYS A 374 44.16 52.50 0.39
C LYS A 374 45.24 53.40 0.98
N LEU A 375 45.46 53.39 2.30
CA LEU A 375 46.53 54.16 2.93
C LEU A 375 47.90 53.63 2.50
N LYS A 376 48.08 52.30 2.43
CA LYS A 376 49.29 51.67 1.86
C LYS A 376 49.48 52.01 0.39
N ALA A 377 48.41 52.00 -0.41
CA ALA A 377 48.46 52.39 -1.82
C ALA A 377 48.71 53.90 -2.00
N SER A 378 48.18 54.75 -1.12
CA SER A 378 48.43 56.20 -1.09
C SER A 378 49.84 56.55 -0.64
N ALA A 379 50.43 55.74 0.26
CA ALA A 379 51.86 55.77 0.58
C ALA A 379 52.72 55.30 -0.62
N GLY A 380 52.16 54.49 -1.52
CA GLY A 380 52.78 54.10 -2.80
C GLY A 380 52.59 55.10 -3.95
N THR A 381 51.60 55.99 -3.88
CA THR A 381 51.16 56.82 -5.04
C THR A 381 51.16 58.34 -4.76
N SER A 382 51.55 58.79 -3.57
CA SER A 382 51.82 60.20 -3.27
C SER A 382 53.29 60.55 -3.52
N SER A 383 53.51 61.57 -4.35
CA SER A 383 54.80 62.16 -4.69
C SER A 383 55.42 62.98 -3.54
N GLY A 384 55.74 62.29 -2.44
CA GLY A 384 56.58 62.77 -1.31
C GLY A 384 56.23 62.06 0.00
N PRO A 385 57.14 61.85 0.98
CA PRO A 385 58.60 61.76 0.99
C PRO A 385 59.09 60.27 1.08
N GLY A 386 58.31 59.30 0.60
CA GLY A 386 58.71 57.87 0.60
C GLY A 386 59.76 57.48 -0.44
N ALA A 387 59.76 58.13 -1.62
CA ALA A 387 60.78 57.92 -2.65
C ALA A 387 62.12 58.61 -2.31
N SER A 388 62.09 59.68 -1.51
CA SER A 388 63.30 60.21 -0.89
C SER A 388 63.82 59.28 0.18
N ASP A 389 62.97 58.54 0.90
CA ASP A 389 63.45 57.58 1.91
C ASP A 389 64.11 56.34 1.31
N GLY A 390 63.65 55.82 0.17
CA GLY A 390 64.37 54.73 -0.52
C GLY A 390 65.74 55.17 -1.06
N LYS A 391 65.81 56.37 -1.65
CA LYS A 391 67.08 56.94 -2.14
C LYS A 391 67.96 57.48 -1.00
N MET A 392 67.38 58.04 0.06
CA MET A 392 68.10 58.47 1.27
C MET A 392 68.58 57.27 2.06
N ARG A 393 67.80 56.18 2.20
CA ARG A 393 68.27 54.93 2.81
C ARG A 393 69.40 54.33 1.99
N ALA A 394 69.29 54.27 0.65
CA ALA A 394 70.39 53.80 -0.18
C ALA A 394 71.63 54.73 -0.15
N ARG A 395 71.43 56.05 0.00
CA ARG A 395 72.52 57.04 0.12
C ARG A 395 73.14 57.03 1.52
N LEU A 396 72.35 56.83 2.57
CA LEU A 396 72.77 56.65 3.96
C LEU A 396 73.44 55.30 4.16
N GLU A 397 73.00 54.23 3.48
CA GLU A 397 73.72 52.95 3.47
C GLU A 397 75.05 53.06 2.73
N ARG A 398 75.11 53.76 1.60
CA ARG A 398 76.40 54.05 0.94
C ARG A 398 77.29 54.95 1.77
N GLN A 399 76.76 55.98 2.43
CA GLN A 399 77.50 56.84 3.34
C GLN A 399 77.96 56.08 4.59
N ARG A 400 77.12 55.18 5.14
CA ARG A 400 77.48 54.30 6.24
C ARG A 400 78.58 53.32 5.83
N ALA A 401 78.48 52.72 4.65
CA ALA A 401 79.51 51.81 4.13
C ALA A 401 80.84 52.53 3.84
N LEU A 402 80.79 53.78 3.33
CA LEU A 402 81.99 54.60 3.15
C LEU A 402 82.58 55.05 4.48
N ALA A 403 81.76 55.50 5.44
CA ALA A 403 82.20 55.86 6.77
C ALA A 403 82.78 54.67 7.55
N ILE A 404 82.22 53.46 7.38
CA ILE A 404 82.81 52.24 7.95
C ILE A 404 84.19 51.97 7.35
N LYS A 405 84.35 52.10 6.03
CA LYS A 405 85.67 51.94 5.38
C LYS A 405 86.66 53.04 5.76
N GLU A 406 86.21 54.27 5.94
CA GLU A 406 87.03 55.38 6.43
C GLU A 406 87.43 55.17 7.90
N VAL A 407 86.52 54.67 8.75
CA VAL A 407 86.84 54.29 10.13
C VAL A 407 87.80 53.11 10.17
N GLU A 408 87.63 52.10 9.31
CA GLU A 408 88.58 50.99 9.17
C GLU A 408 89.95 51.48 8.69
N TYR A 409 89.98 52.44 7.76
CA TYR A 409 91.21 53.06 7.26
C TYR A 409 91.90 53.92 8.34
N LEU A 410 91.14 54.71 9.10
CA LEU A 410 91.65 55.50 10.22
C LEU A 410 92.11 54.62 11.39
N ARG A 411 91.40 53.51 11.68
CA ARG A 411 91.86 52.47 12.61
C ARG A 411 93.16 51.83 12.14
N ALA A 412 93.30 51.56 10.84
CA ALA A 412 94.55 51.06 10.28
C ALA A 412 95.68 52.10 10.39
N GLN A 413 95.42 53.38 10.12
CA GLN A 413 96.41 54.45 10.30
C GLN A 413 96.82 54.63 11.76
N LEU A 414 95.86 54.62 12.70
CA LEU A 414 96.15 54.66 14.14
C LEU A 414 96.96 53.44 14.57
N LYS A 415 96.66 52.26 14.05
CA LYS A 415 97.46 51.04 14.30
C LYS A 415 98.88 51.13 13.73
N MET A 416 99.08 51.82 12.61
CA MET A 416 100.41 52.10 12.06
C MET A 416 101.16 53.15 12.88
N PHE A 417 100.47 54.18 13.37
CA PHE A 417 101.05 55.16 14.30
C PHE A 417 101.37 54.56 15.67
N GLU A 418 100.52 53.69 16.22
CA GLU A 418 100.83 52.90 17.42
C GLU A 418 102.03 51.98 17.18
N ALA A 419 102.16 51.40 15.98
CA ALA A 419 103.33 50.60 15.61
C ALA A 419 104.60 51.48 15.50
N GLU A 420 104.54 52.65 14.86
CA GLU A 420 105.66 53.59 14.79
C GLU A 420 106.03 54.20 16.15
N GLU A 421 105.05 54.56 16.99
CA GLU A 421 105.26 55.04 18.37
C GLU A 421 105.89 53.95 19.24
N SER A 422 105.50 52.69 19.06
CA SER A 422 106.13 51.55 19.73
C SER A 422 107.59 51.31 19.31
N GLU A 423 107.97 51.77 18.10
CA GLU A 423 109.29 51.52 17.51
C GLU A 423 110.26 52.72 17.67
N PHE A 424 109.75 53.96 17.74
CA PHE A 424 110.57 55.19 17.83
C PHE A 424 110.48 55.96 19.17
N GLN A 425 109.47 55.75 20.03
CA GLN A 425 109.32 56.45 21.32
C GLN A 425 108.75 55.55 22.45
N PRO A 426 109.57 54.68 23.07
CA PRO A 426 109.09 53.75 24.10
C PRO A 426 108.68 54.41 25.44
N GLU A 427 109.04 55.67 25.71
CA GLU A 427 108.72 56.34 26.99
C GLU A 427 107.31 56.97 27.06
N GLN A 428 106.56 57.04 25.94
CA GLN A 428 105.18 57.57 25.91
C GLN A 428 104.13 56.52 25.50
N HIS A 429 104.56 55.31 25.15
CA HIS A 429 103.70 54.21 24.74
C HIS A 429 103.15 53.45 25.96
N ASP A 430 101.94 53.83 26.41
CA ASP A 430 101.20 53.14 27.48
C ASP A 430 100.62 51.81 26.95
N GLU A 431 101.40 50.72 27.00
CA GLU A 431 100.95 49.38 26.60
C GLU A 431 99.63 48.95 27.27
N GLN A 432 99.39 49.40 28.50
CA GLN A 432 98.16 49.10 29.24
C GLN A 432 96.94 49.78 28.63
N LYS A 433 97.10 51.01 28.11
CA LYS A 433 96.01 51.72 27.41
C LYS A 433 95.76 51.09 26.04
N ALA A 434 96.80 50.71 25.30
CA ALA A 434 96.65 50.01 24.03
C ALA A 434 95.96 48.64 24.19
N LYS A 435 96.29 47.87 25.23
CA LYS A 435 95.61 46.61 25.58
C LYS A 435 94.15 46.86 25.97
N ARG A 436 93.87 47.88 26.78
CA ARG A 436 92.51 48.23 27.19
C ARG A 436 91.64 48.71 26.03
N ILE A 437 92.22 49.46 25.09
CA ILE A 437 91.53 49.89 23.86
C ILE A 437 91.20 48.67 23.01
N LYS A 438 92.13 47.74 22.81
CA LYS A 438 91.86 46.48 22.09
C LYS A 438 90.75 45.65 22.74
N GLU A 439 90.77 45.47 24.06
CA GLU A 439 89.69 44.79 24.78
C GLU A 439 88.32 45.46 24.60
N LEU A 440 88.28 46.81 24.58
CA LEU A 440 87.04 47.56 24.35
C LEU A 440 86.58 47.47 22.89
N GLU A 441 87.50 47.42 21.93
CA GLU A 441 87.17 47.21 20.51
C GLU A 441 86.62 45.81 20.27
N ASP A 442 87.23 44.78 20.86
CA ASP A 442 86.75 43.39 20.79
C ASP A 442 85.36 43.25 21.42
N LEU A 443 85.12 43.86 22.58
CA LEU A 443 83.80 43.85 23.23
C LEU A 443 82.72 44.56 22.38
N VAL A 444 83.08 45.66 21.72
CA VAL A 444 82.16 46.38 20.81
C VAL A 444 81.86 45.55 19.56
N ASP A 445 82.85 44.83 19.03
CA ASP A 445 82.65 43.97 17.87
C ASP A 445 81.87 42.68 18.23
N GLU A 446 82.01 42.17 19.45
CA GLU A 446 81.14 41.12 20.01
C GLU A 446 79.69 41.62 20.13
N TYR A 447 79.46 42.79 20.74
CA TYR A 447 78.10 43.36 20.81
C TYR A 447 77.48 43.63 19.44
N ARG A 448 78.28 44.02 18.44
CA ARG A 448 77.79 44.20 17.06
C ARG A 448 77.39 42.88 16.42
N LYS A 449 78.15 41.80 16.66
CA LYS A 449 77.80 40.46 16.20
C LYS A 449 76.52 39.96 16.89
N GLU A 450 76.41 40.15 18.19
CA GLU A 450 75.21 39.77 18.96
C GLU A 450 73.96 40.54 18.49
N LEU A 451 74.09 41.83 18.17
CA LEU A 451 73.00 42.61 17.59
C LEU A 451 72.61 42.12 16.19
N GLN A 452 73.57 41.74 15.35
CA GLN A 452 73.29 41.16 14.03
C GLN A 452 72.62 39.79 14.15
N THR A 453 73.05 38.93 15.09
CA THR A 453 72.40 37.64 15.33
C THR A 453 70.99 37.83 15.91
N ALA A 454 70.80 38.74 16.86
CA ALA A 454 69.48 39.04 17.42
C ALA A 454 68.52 39.61 16.35
N GLN A 455 69.02 40.42 15.42
CA GLN A 455 68.22 40.89 14.28
C GLN A 455 67.90 39.77 13.29
N ALA A 456 68.84 38.87 13.01
CA ALA A 456 68.59 37.69 12.18
C ALA A 456 67.56 36.77 12.83
N ASP A 457 67.66 36.54 14.14
CA ASP A 457 66.72 35.72 14.91
C ASP A 457 65.33 36.36 14.97
N LEU A 458 65.23 37.68 15.17
CA LEU A 458 63.96 38.40 15.07
C LEU A 458 63.34 38.27 13.68
N SER A 459 64.12 38.40 12.61
CA SER A 459 63.61 38.20 11.24
C SER A 459 63.17 36.76 10.97
N ALA A 460 63.88 35.78 11.52
CA ALA A 460 63.53 34.37 11.43
C ALA A 460 62.27 34.04 12.27
N VAL A 461 62.07 34.73 13.40
CA VAL A 461 60.86 34.62 14.22
C VAL A 461 59.67 35.31 13.53
N GLU A 462 59.87 36.46 12.88
CA GLU A 462 58.85 37.11 12.05
C GLU A 462 58.43 36.23 10.86
N ASP A 463 59.38 35.54 10.23
CA ASP A 463 59.08 34.56 9.18
C ASP A 463 58.45 33.26 9.72
N ARG A 464 58.71 32.89 10.99
CA ARG A 464 58.01 31.77 11.66
C ARG A 464 56.62 32.13 12.19
N LEU A 465 56.34 33.41 12.46
CA LEU A 465 55.03 33.92 12.89
C LEU A 465 54.09 34.17 11.70
N LYS A 466 54.59 34.11 10.45
CA LYS A 466 53.75 33.82 9.28
C LYS A 466 53.35 32.34 9.36
N VAL A 467 52.20 32.09 9.98
CA VAL A 467 51.57 30.77 10.06
C VAL A 467 51.61 30.09 8.69
N PRO A 468 52.14 28.86 8.58
CA PRO A 468 52.18 28.13 7.32
C PRO A 468 50.76 27.68 6.95
N GLN A 469 50.16 28.34 5.96
CA GLN A 469 49.20 27.66 5.11
C GLN A 469 49.96 26.55 4.34
N SER A 470 49.43 25.34 4.41
CA SER A 470 49.90 24.14 3.70
C SER A 470 50.18 24.41 2.21
N PRO A 471 51.10 23.66 1.58
CA PRO A 471 51.56 23.96 0.23
C PRO A 471 50.47 23.66 -0.80
N ALA A 472 49.75 24.69 -1.22
CA ALA A 472 48.97 24.67 -2.46
C ALA A 472 49.91 24.98 -3.62
N ALA A 473 50.08 23.99 -4.50
CA ALA A 473 50.80 24.13 -5.75
C ALA A 473 50.16 25.23 -6.63
N GLY A 474 50.99 26.06 -7.24
CA GLY A 474 50.75 26.68 -8.55
C GLY A 474 49.50 27.54 -8.69
N THR A 475 49.64 28.84 -8.43
CA THR A 475 48.67 29.89 -8.75
C THR A 475 48.35 29.95 -10.25
N LYS A 476 47.25 29.31 -10.69
CA LYS A 476 46.41 29.76 -11.82
C LYS A 476 44.94 29.33 -11.64
N ARG A 477 44.10 30.33 -11.32
CA ARG A 477 42.62 30.37 -11.24
C ARG A 477 42.00 29.97 -9.88
N LYS A 478 41.22 30.90 -9.32
CA LYS A 478 40.34 30.70 -8.15
C LYS A 478 39.35 29.57 -8.46
N HIS A 479 39.29 28.59 -7.57
CA HIS A 479 38.38 27.43 -7.58
C HIS A 479 37.82 27.26 -6.14
N ASP A 480 37.48 28.36 -5.45
CA ASP A 480 37.01 28.30 -4.06
C ASP A 480 35.50 27.99 -3.97
N ASP A 481 34.70 28.36 -4.97
CA ASP A 481 33.22 28.25 -4.89
C ASP A 481 32.72 26.78 -4.90
N GLU A 482 33.32 25.89 -5.70
CA GLU A 482 32.86 24.49 -5.82
C GLU A 482 33.24 23.62 -4.60
N GLU A 483 34.35 23.92 -3.91
CA GLU A 483 34.78 23.17 -2.73
C GLU A 483 33.94 23.55 -1.50
N ASP A 484 33.62 24.83 -1.34
CA ASP A 484 32.74 25.33 -0.28
C ASP A 484 31.28 24.86 -0.47
N GLU A 485 30.79 24.81 -1.71
CA GLU A 485 29.47 24.24 -2.02
C GLU A 485 29.42 22.74 -1.72
N ARG A 486 30.47 21.98 -2.08
CA ARG A 486 30.56 20.54 -1.79
C ARG A 486 30.67 20.26 -0.29
N LEU A 487 31.41 21.08 0.47
CA LEU A 487 31.46 21.00 1.93
C LEU A 487 30.10 21.34 2.56
N GLY A 488 29.41 22.33 2.04
CA GLY A 488 28.04 22.67 2.45
C GLY A 488 27.05 21.53 2.21
N GLU A 489 27.11 20.90 1.04
CA GLU A 489 26.31 19.71 0.72
C GLU A 489 26.62 18.53 1.63
N LEU A 490 27.90 18.23 1.87
CA LEU A 490 28.32 17.14 2.75
C LEU A 490 27.87 17.38 4.19
N THR A 491 27.91 18.62 4.66
CA THR A 491 27.44 18.99 6.01
C THR A 491 25.93 18.83 6.14
N ARG A 492 25.16 19.24 5.11
CA ARG A 492 23.70 19.00 5.06
C ARG A 492 23.36 17.51 5.00
N LYS A 493 24.09 16.74 4.20
CA LYS A 493 23.95 15.27 4.11
C LYS A 493 24.30 14.61 5.45
N ASN A 494 25.36 15.04 6.13
CA ASN A 494 25.74 14.52 7.44
C ASN A 494 24.67 14.82 8.50
N ARG A 495 24.15 16.06 8.56
CA ARG A 495 23.05 16.42 9.45
C ARG A 495 21.78 15.61 9.17
N LYS A 496 21.42 15.44 7.90
CA LYS A 496 20.28 14.60 7.50
C LYS A 496 20.47 13.13 7.92
N LEU A 497 21.67 12.59 7.75
CA LEU A 497 22.00 11.23 8.19
C LEU A 497 21.97 11.08 9.71
N GLN A 498 22.40 12.09 10.48
CA GLN A 498 22.28 12.11 11.93
C GLN A 498 20.81 12.17 12.38
N ASP A 499 20.00 13.00 11.74
CA ASP A 499 18.56 13.07 11.99
C ASP A 499 17.88 11.74 11.67
N ASP A 500 18.19 11.15 10.52
CA ASP A 500 17.64 9.85 10.11
C ASP A 500 18.12 8.72 11.02
N PHE A 501 19.36 8.74 11.48
CA PHE A 501 19.88 7.79 12.47
C PHE A 501 19.14 7.92 13.79
N SER A 502 18.90 9.13 14.29
CA SER A 502 18.14 9.35 15.53
C SER A 502 16.68 8.89 15.41
N LYS A 503 16.04 9.12 14.26
CA LYS A 503 14.68 8.64 13.96
C LYS A 503 14.61 7.12 13.86
N LEU A 504 15.59 6.49 13.21
CA LEU A 504 15.65 5.04 13.09
C LEU A 504 15.96 4.39 14.44
N TYR A 505 16.84 4.97 15.24
CA TYR A 505 17.16 4.49 16.58
C TYR A 505 15.94 4.58 17.53
N THR A 506 15.22 5.70 17.52
CA THR A 506 13.98 5.85 18.29
C THR A 506 12.87 4.92 17.81
N ARG A 507 12.78 4.64 16.50
CA ARG A 507 11.83 3.65 15.98
C ARG A 507 12.22 2.22 16.37
N ALA A 508 13.49 1.86 16.30
CA ALA A 508 13.99 0.54 16.65
C ALA A 508 13.77 0.25 18.14
N THR A 509 14.07 1.20 19.02
CA THR A 509 13.83 1.07 20.47
C THR A 509 12.35 0.95 20.79
N LYS A 510 11.46 1.73 20.14
CA LYS A 510 10.01 1.57 20.26
C LYS A 510 9.53 0.19 19.81
N LEU A 511 9.92 -0.24 18.62
CA LEU A 511 9.53 -1.56 18.09
C LEU A 511 10.04 -2.72 18.97
N GLN A 512 11.25 -2.60 19.51
CA GLN A 512 11.78 -3.59 20.45
C GLN A 512 10.97 -3.61 21.75
N SER A 513 10.56 -2.43 22.24
CA SER A 513 9.69 -2.36 23.42
C SER A 513 8.30 -2.95 23.17
N GLU A 514 7.71 -2.72 21.99
CA GLU A 514 6.43 -3.28 21.58
C GLU A 514 6.51 -4.80 21.40
N LEU A 515 7.56 -5.31 20.75
CA LEU A 515 7.77 -6.74 20.55
C LEU A 515 7.88 -7.48 21.88
N GLN A 516 8.67 -6.97 22.83
CA GLN A 516 8.77 -7.54 24.18
C GLN A 516 7.45 -7.42 24.97
N ALA A 517 6.67 -6.35 24.77
CA ALA A 517 5.34 -6.22 25.38
C ALA A 517 4.35 -7.24 24.79
N LYS A 518 4.43 -7.51 23.49
CA LYS A 518 3.61 -8.54 22.82
C LYS A 518 4.03 -9.95 23.21
N GLU A 519 5.33 -10.20 23.38
CA GLU A 519 5.85 -11.47 23.88
C GLU A 519 5.37 -11.75 25.31
N THR A 520 5.48 -10.78 26.23
CA THR A 520 4.98 -10.90 27.61
C THR A 520 3.45 -11.06 27.66
N GLN A 521 2.69 -10.36 26.81
CA GLN A 521 1.25 -10.58 26.65
C GLN A 521 0.93 -12.00 26.14
N LEU A 522 1.67 -12.49 25.14
CA LEU A 522 1.51 -13.85 24.63
C LEU A 522 1.88 -14.90 25.67
N GLU A 523 2.90 -14.65 26.48
CA GLU A 523 3.29 -15.52 27.61
C GLU A 523 2.23 -15.52 28.71
N ALA A 524 1.63 -14.36 29.03
CA ALA A 524 0.52 -14.26 29.99
C ALA A 524 -0.74 -14.97 29.48
N LEU A 525 -1.03 -14.91 28.17
CA LEU A 525 -2.14 -15.64 27.54
C LEU A 525 -1.87 -17.14 27.43
N LYS A 526 -0.60 -17.56 27.32
CA LYS A 526 -0.17 -18.97 27.28
C LYS A 526 0.02 -19.57 28.67
N ALA A 527 0.26 -18.75 29.69
CA ALA A 527 0.17 -19.17 31.08
C ALA A 527 -1.21 -19.79 31.28
N PRO A 528 -1.34 -20.87 32.07
CA PRO A 528 -2.61 -21.56 32.24
C PRO A 528 -3.59 -20.60 32.93
N ALA A 529 -4.29 -19.81 32.12
CA ALA A 529 -5.49 -19.13 32.54
C ALA A 529 -6.43 -20.19 33.12
N ARG A 530 -7.33 -19.76 34.01
CA ARG A 530 -8.35 -20.60 34.63
C ARG A 530 -9.20 -21.40 33.62
N THR A 531 -9.09 -21.08 32.33
CA THR A 531 -9.70 -21.73 31.17
C THR A 531 -8.67 -22.52 30.36
N ARG A 532 -8.83 -23.86 30.31
CA ARG A 532 -8.06 -24.72 29.42
C ARG A 532 -8.68 -24.69 28.02
N ILE A 533 -7.90 -24.34 27.00
CA ILE A 533 -8.32 -24.47 25.61
C ILE A 533 -8.32 -25.97 25.28
N LEU A 534 -9.50 -26.51 24.96
CA LEU A 534 -9.67 -27.89 24.55
C LEU A 534 -9.97 -27.92 23.06
N GLU A 535 -9.22 -28.72 22.32
CA GLU A 535 -9.52 -29.04 20.94
C GLU A 535 -9.83 -30.53 20.81
N LEU A 536 -10.70 -30.86 19.85
CA LEU A 536 -10.94 -32.25 19.49
C LEU A 536 -9.67 -32.79 18.83
N ARG A 537 -9.16 -33.92 19.35
CA ARG A 537 -8.01 -34.63 18.76
C ARG A 537 -8.19 -34.90 17.26
N ASN A 538 -9.43 -35.11 16.82
CA ASN A 538 -9.81 -35.34 15.43
C ASN A 538 -10.62 -34.16 14.84
N ASN A 539 -10.09 -32.93 14.92
CA ASN A 539 -10.66 -31.73 14.28
C ASN A 539 -10.55 -31.83 12.73
N PRO A 540 -11.54 -31.34 11.94
CA PRO A 540 -11.39 -31.08 10.50
C PRO A 540 -10.04 -30.50 10.07
N THR A 541 -9.48 -29.52 10.79
CA THR A 541 -8.16 -28.96 10.49
C THR A 541 -7.05 -29.99 10.67
N ALA A 542 -7.10 -30.78 11.74
CA ALA A 542 -6.14 -31.86 11.98
C ALA A 542 -6.29 -32.98 10.93
N GLN A 543 -7.52 -33.27 10.48
CA GLN A 543 -7.77 -34.23 9.39
C GLN A 543 -7.18 -33.74 8.07
N VAL A 544 -7.42 -32.47 7.70
CA VAL A 544 -6.83 -31.87 6.49
C VAL A 544 -5.31 -31.86 6.57
N GLN A 545 -4.73 -31.47 7.71
CA GLN A 545 -3.28 -31.53 7.91
C GLN A 545 -2.74 -32.95 7.85
N SER A 546 -3.46 -33.94 8.38
CA SER A 546 -3.06 -35.35 8.29
C SER A 546 -3.08 -35.86 6.84
N ILE A 547 -4.10 -35.48 6.06
CA ILE A 547 -4.20 -35.81 4.64
C ILE A 547 -3.05 -35.12 3.90
N GLN A 548 -2.85 -33.80 4.08
CA GLN A 548 -1.77 -33.04 3.45
C GLN A 548 -0.38 -33.60 3.79
N THR A 549 -0.13 -33.94 5.06
CA THR A 549 1.16 -34.51 5.46
C THR A 549 1.36 -35.91 4.90
N SER A 550 0.30 -36.73 4.84
CA SER A 550 0.35 -38.06 4.22
C SER A 550 0.55 -37.99 2.70
N THR A 551 -0.13 -37.07 1.99
CA THR A 551 0.03 -36.89 0.55
C THR A 551 1.41 -36.33 0.22
N LEU A 552 1.90 -35.35 0.99
CA LEU A 552 3.27 -34.84 0.85
C LEU A 552 4.31 -35.92 1.13
N ALA A 553 4.08 -36.82 2.09
CA ALA A 553 4.98 -37.94 2.36
C ALA A 553 5.01 -38.91 1.17
N ILE A 554 3.84 -39.31 0.65
CA ILE A 554 3.72 -40.20 -0.52
C ILE A 554 4.38 -39.57 -1.76
N LEU A 555 4.12 -38.29 -2.04
CA LEU A 555 4.72 -37.57 -3.17
C LEU A 555 6.24 -37.40 -3.02
N LYS A 556 6.75 -37.18 -1.80
CA LYS A 556 8.21 -37.13 -1.56
C LYS A 556 8.86 -38.49 -1.76
N GLU A 557 8.20 -39.56 -1.33
CA GLU A 557 8.67 -40.93 -1.53
C GLU A 557 8.63 -41.34 -3.01
N GLU A 558 7.58 -40.95 -3.73
CA GLU A 558 7.48 -41.08 -5.19
C GLU A 558 8.60 -40.31 -5.90
N ASN A 559 8.79 -39.03 -5.58
CA ASN A 559 9.87 -38.23 -6.17
C ASN A 559 11.25 -38.85 -5.92
N ARG A 560 11.49 -39.37 -4.71
CA ARG A 560 12.72 -40.08 -4.37
C ARG A 560 12.87 -41.38 -5.17
N GLY A 561 11.79 -42.14 -5.34
CA GLY A 561 11.78 -43.37 -6.15
C GLY A 561 12.02 -43.12 -7.64
N LEU A 562 11.41 -42.08 -8.19
CA LEU A 562 11.61 -41.66 -9.58
C LEU A 562 13.02 -41.10 -9.82
N GLN A 563 13.56 -40.31 -8.89
CA GLN A 563 14.94 -39.82 -8.94
C GLN A 563 15.95 -40.97 -8.93
N ALA A 564 15.77 -41.96 -8.05
CA ALA A 564 16.64 -43.13 -8.00
C ALA A 564 16.61 -43.94 -9.32
N LEU A 565 15.46 -43.99 -9.99
CA LEU A 565 15.32 -44.62 -11.31
C LEU A 565 16.03 -43.82 -12.42
N LEU A 566 15.90 -42.49 -12.42
CA LEU A 566 16.58 -41.58 -13.35
C LEU A 566 18.10 -41.60 -13.21
N GLU A 567 18.60 -41.70 -11.99
CA GLU A 567 20.03 -41.76 -11.66
C GLU A 567 20.65 -43.15 -11.96
N GLY A 568 19.85 -44.12 -12.41
CA GLY A 568 20.31 -45.47 -12.75
C GLY A 568 20.71 -46.32 -11.54
N ASN A 569 20.41 -45.87 -10.32
CA ASN A 569 20.74 -46.54 -9.07
C ASN A 569 19.73 -47.66 -8.76
N THR A 570 19.65 -48.64 -9.66
CA THR A 570 18.71 -49.78 -9.60
C THR A 570 19.27 -51.00 -8.87
N ALA A 571 20.45 -50.87 -8.26
CA ALA A 571 21.11 -51.93 -7.51
C ALA A 571 20.35 -52.23 -6.21
N GLY A 572 19.43 -53.19 -6.27
CA GLY A 572 18.61 -53.64 -5.13
C GLY A 572 17.10 -53.60 -5.36
N LEU A 573 16.63 -53.05 -6.49
CA LEU A 573 15.20 -53.02 -6.84
C LEU A 573 14.76 -54.30 -7.56
N SER A 574 13.56 -54.77 -7.23
CA SER A 574 12.89 -55.88 -7.94
C SER A 574 12.63 -55.50 -9.41
N ASP A 575 12.56 -56.46 -10.33
CA ASP A 575 12.30 -56.22 -11.76
C ASP A 575 11.02 -55.39 -12.03
N THR A 576 10.07 -55.38 -11.09
CA THR A 576 8.85 -54.55 -11.17
C THR A 576 9.08 -53.09 -10.75
N GLU A 577 9.95 -52.85 -9.77
CA GLU A 577 10.32 -51.51 -9.28
C GLU A 577 11.25 -50.76 -10.24
N LYS A 578 11.91 -51.50 -11.15
CA LYS A 578 12.73 -50.93 -12.23
C LYS A 578 11.93 -50.22 -13.32
N PHE A 579 10.61 -50.46 -13.41
CA PHE A 579 9.75 -49.81 -14.41
C PHE A 579 8.80 -48.78 -13.79
N VAL A 580 8.25 -49.03 -12.59
CA VAL A 580 7.39 -48.08 -11.87
C VAL A 580 7.63 -48.20 -10.36
N PRO A 581 7.95 -47.10 -9.64
CA PRO A 581 8.05 -47.13 -8.18
C PRO A 581 6.73 -47.52 -7.50
N LYS A 582 6.79 -48.33 -6.44
CA LYS A 582 5.61 -48.69 -5.63
C LYS A 582 4.87 -47.47 -5.08
N ALA A 583 5.61 -46.42 -4.69
CA ALA A 583 5.05 -45.16 -4.23
C ALA A 583 4.16 -44.47 -5.28
N SER A 584 4.49 -44.57 -6.58
CA SER A 584 3.64 -44.06 -7.66
C SER A 584 2.33 -44.86 -7.79
N LEU A 585 2.36 -46.17 -7.55
CA LEU A 585 1.14 -46.98 -7.52
C LEU A 585 0.26 -46.65 -6.32
N ASP A 586 0.86 -46.39 -5.17
CA ASP A 586 0.14 -46.03 -3.95
C ASP A 586 -0.44 -44.61 -4.02
N ALA A 587 0.26 -43.67 -4.68
CA ALA A 587 -0.28 -42.34 -5.02
C ALA A 587 -1.53 -42.45 -5.91
N ILE A 588 -1.45 -43.20 -7.01
CA ILE A 588 -2.60 -43.42 -7.91
C ILE A 588 -3.76 -44.13 -7.18
N ARG A 589 -3.47 -45.09 -6.30
CA ARG A 589 -4.51 -45.76 -5.49
C ARG A 589 -5.17 -44.80 -4.50
N ALA A 590 -4.40 -43.90 -3.88
CA ALA A 590 -4.93 -42.86 -3.01
C ALA A 590 -5.85 -41.91 -3.78
N GLU A 591 -5.44 -41.44 -4.96
CA GLU A 591 -6.25 -40.60 -5.85
C GLU A 591 -7.53 -41.31 -6.31
N LEU A 592 -7.45 -42.59 -6.69
CA LEU A 592 -8.63 -43.38 -7.03
C LEU A 592 -9.58 -43.53 -5.84
N SER A 593 -9.06 -43.71 -4.62
CA SER A 593 -9.88 -43.78 -3.42
C SER A 593 -10.60 -42.45 -3.15
N GLU A 594 -9.92 -41.32 -3.31
CA GLU A 594 -10.47 -39.98 -3.15
C GLU A 594 -11.54 -39.70 -4.22
N LEU A 595 -11.26 -40.04 -5.48
CA LEU A 595 -12.21 -39.90 -6.58
C LEU A 595 -13.45 -40.80 -6.38
N THR A 596 -13.28 -42.01 -5.85
CA THR A 596 -14.43 -42.86 -5.52
C THR A 596 -15.26 -42.30 -4.37
N ALA A 597 -14.62 -41.64 -3.39
CA ALA A 597 -15.31 -40.99 -2.29
C ALA A 597 -16.10 -39.76 -2.77
N SER A 598 -15.52 -38.92 -3.63
CA SER A 598 -16.21 -37.78 -4.23
C SER A 598 -17.38 -38.24 -5.11
N LEU A 599 -17.20 -39.28 -5.93
CA LEU A 599 -18.31 -39.89 -6.70
C LEU A 599 -19.44 -40.42 -5.81
N LYS A 600 -19.13 -41.01 -4.66
CA LYS A 600 -20.16 -41.45 -3.70
C LYS A 600 -20.91 -40.25 -3.12
N GLN A 601 -20.20 -39.17 -2.78
CA GLN A 601 -20.80 -37.94 -2.29
C GLN A 601 -21.73 -37.31 -3.33
N GLU A 602 -21.27 -37.16 -4.58
CA GLU A 602 -22.08 -36.64 -5.68
C GLU A 602 -23.30 -37.51 -5.97
N LYS A 603 -23.17 -38.84 -5.94
CA LYS A 603 -24.31 -39.76 -6.07
C LYS A 603 -25.32 -39.57 -4.93
N LYS A 604 -24.85 -39.41 -3.69
CA LYS A 604 -25.71 -39.15 -2.53
C LYS A 604 -26.43 -37.80 -2.65
N LEU A 605 -25.74 -36.76 -3.10
CA LEU A 605 -26.34 -35.45 -3.39
C LEU A 605 -27.39 -35.56 -4.50
N GLY A 606 -27.10 -36.31 -5.57
CA GLY A 606 -28.04 -36.57 -6.66
C GLY A 606 -29.28 -37.33 -6.21
N GLN A 607 -29.13 -38.35 -5.34
CA GLN A 607 -30.26 -39.07 -4.74
C GLN A 607 -31.12 -38.14 -3.88
N ARG A 608 -30.50 -37.37 -2.98
CA ARG A 608 -31.22 -36.41 -2.13
C ARG A 608 -31.95 -35.36 -2.97
N ARG A 609 -31.35 -34.89 -4.05
CA ARG A 609 -32.00 -33.93 -4.96
C ARG A 609 -33.23 -34.55 -5.65
N LYS A 610 -33.15 -35.81 -6.08
CA LYS A 610 -34.30 -36.55 -6.65
C LYS A 610 -35.41 -36.74 -5.62
N GLU A 611 -35.06 -37.10 -4.39
CA GLU A 611 -36.02 -37.24 -3.28
C GLU A 611 -36.71 -35.91 -2.97
N LEU A 612 -35.94 -34.81 -2.86
CA LEU A 612 -36.50 -33.47 -2.63
C LEU A 612 -37.40 -33.03 -3.78
N PHE A 613 -37.02 -33.30 -5.03
CA PHE A 613 -37.85 -32.99 -6.18
C PHE A 613 -39.14 -33.82 -6.18
N ALA A 614 -39.06 -35.12 -5.86
CA ALA A 614 -40.24 -35.98 -5.74
C ALA A 614 -41.18 -35.51 -4.62
N ALA A 615 -40.63 -35.13 -3.47
CA ALA A 615 -41.39 -34.58 -2.36
C ALA A 615 -42.10 -33.26 -2.74
N LYS A 616 -41.38 -32.32 -3.36
CA LYS A 616 -41.98 -31.06 -3.85
C LYS A 616 -43.00 -31.29 -4.97
N ALA A 617 -42.77 -32.26 -5.85
CA ALA A 617 -43.72 -32.62 -6.89
C ALA A 617 -45.00 -33.22 -6.30
N ASN A 618 -44.91 -33.99 -5.20
CA ASN A 618 -46.07 -34.48 -4.47
C ASN A 618 -46.79 -33.35 -3.74
N GLU A 619 -46.07 -32.45 -3.07
CA GLU A 619 -46.64 -31.24 -2.47
C GLU A 619 -47.40 -30.39 -3.49
N PHE A 620 -46.84 -30.22 -4.70
CA PHE A 620 -47.52 -29.55 -5.80
C PHE A 620 -48.78 -30.30 -6.25
N ARG A 621 -48.73 -31.64 -6.38
CA ARG A 621 -49.91 -32.44 -6.72
C ARG A 621 -51.01 -32.32 -5.66
N ASP A 622 -50.63 -32.30 -4.38
CA ASP A 622 -51.56 -32.16 -3.26
C ASP A 622 -52.16 -30.75 -3.21
N ALA A 623 -51.37 -29.71 -3.53
CA ALA A 623 -51.87 -28.35 -3.66
C ALA A 623 -52.86 -28.21 -4.83
N VAL A 624 -52.57 -28.79 -5.99
CA VAL A 624 -53.48 -28.79 -7.15
C VAL A 624 -54.76 -29.58 -6.84
N MET A 625 -54.63 -30.72 -6.16
CA MET A 625 -55.76 -31.49 -5.65
C MET A 625 -56.62 -30.60 -4.73
N SER A 626 -56.02 -29.98 -3.71
CA SER A 626 -56.75 -29.20 -2.72
C SER A 626 -57.40 -27.92 -3.27
N LEU A 627 -56.76 -27.25 -4.24
CA LEU A 627 -57.23 -25.96 -4.77
C LEU A 627 -58.22 -26.13 -5.93
N VAL A 628 -57.91 -27.03 -6.87
CA VAL A 628 -58.66 -27.16 -8.13
C VAL A 628 -59.63 -28.35 -8.09
N GLY A 629 -59.42 -29.30 -7.18
CA GLY A 629 -60.25 -30.50 -7.05
C GLY A 629 -59.83 -31.67 -7.96
N TRP A 630 -58.64 -31.60 -8.57
CA TRP A 630 -58.16 -32.57 -9.55
C TRP A 630 -56.84 -33.21 -9.13
N LYS A 631 -56.79 -34.54 -9.13
CA LYS A 631 -55.58 -35.34 -8.90
C LYS A 631 -54.85 -35.58 -10.22
N VAL A 632 -53.63 -35.08 -10.31
CA VAL A 632 -52.80 -35.14 -11.53
C VAL A 632 -51.70 -36.18 -11.39
N ASN A 633 -51.77 -37.24 -12.21
CA ASN A 633 -50.79 -38.33 -12.26
C ASN A 633 -50.04 -38.31 -13.60
N PHE A 634 -48.72 -38.20 -13.54
CA PHE A 634 -47.87 -38.23 -14.73
C PHE A 634 -47.51 -39.68 -15.08
N LEU A 635 -47.86 -40.11 -16.29
CA LEU A 635 -47.52 -41.44 -16.80
C LEU A 635 -46.12 -41.43 -17.44
N PRO A 636 -45.41 -42.58 -17.48
CA PRO A 636 -44.06 -42.67 -18.06
C PRO A 636 -43.95 -42.32 -19.56
N ASN A 637 -45.07 -42.28 -20.26
CA ASN A 637 -45.17 -41.97 -21.70
C ASN A 637 -45.46 -40.48 -21.96
N GLY A 638 -45.26 -39.60 -20.97
CA GLY A 638 -45.52 -38.17 -21.11
C GLY A 638 -46.99 -37.76 -21.04
N ARG A 639 -47.92 -38.73 -20.94
CA ARG A 639 -49.34 -38.45 -20.78
C ARG A 639 -49.68 -38.12 -19.33
N VAL A 640 -50.69 -37.28 -19.14
CA VAL A 640 -51.14 -36.82 -17.83
C VAL A 640 -52.54 -37.37 -17.58
N LYS A 641 -52.68 -38.26 -16.59
CA LYS A 641 -53.97 -38.79 -16.13
C LYS A 641 -54.50 -37.87 -15.04
N VAL A 642 -55.70 -37.33 -15.22
CA VAL A 642 -56.34 -36.39 -14.31
C VAL A 642 -57.64 -37.01 -13.83
N SER A 643 -57.83 -37.11 -12.51
CA SER A 643 -59.07 -37.63 -11.90
C SER A 643 -59.65 -36.63 -10.91
N ASN A 644 -60.97 -36.52 -10.84
CA ASN A 644 -61.64 -35.56 -9.96
C ASN A 644 -61.81 -36.16 -8.56
N ILE A 645 -61.62 -35.36 -7.50
CA ILE A 645 -61.78 -35.81 -6.11
C ILE A 645 -63.24 -36.17 -5.79
N PHE A 646 -64.19 -35.44 -6.35
CA PHE A 646 -65.62 -35.56 -6.02
C PHE A 646 -66.32 -36.73 -6.73
N ASN A 647 -65.64 -37.37 -7.69
CA ASN A 647 -66.16 -38.48 -8.48
C ASN A 647 -65.45 -39.82 -8.18
N ASN A 648 -64.85 -39.94 -7.00
CA ASN A 648 -64.16 -41.16 -6.54
C ASN A 648 -65.14 -42.10 -5.84
N ASP A 649 -65.95 -42.82 -6.61
CA ASP A 649 -66.67 -43.98 -6.10
C ASP A 649 -65.70 -45.15 -5.96
N LYS A 650 -65.25 -45.43 -4.73
CA LYS A 650 -64.32 -46.53 -4.42
C LYS A 650 -64.83 -47.90 -4.89
N GLU A 651 -66.15 -48.07 -4.96
CA GLU A 651 -66.80 -49.30 -5.45
C GLU A 651 -66.69 -49.46 -6.99
N ARG A 652 -66.63 -48.35 -7.74
CA ARG A 652 -66.45 -48.38 -9.22
C ARG A 652 -64.99 -48.58 -9.61
N GLU A 653 -64.03 -48.11 -8.81
CA GLU A 653 -62.59 -48.37 -9.01
C GLU A 653 -62.26 -49.88 -8.90
N GLU A 654 -62.91 -50.62 -8.00
CA GLU A 654 -62.73 -52.08 -7.85
C GLU A 654 -63.33 -52.90 -9.00
N MET A 655 -64.31 -52.33 -9.72
CA MET A 655 -64.97 -52.94 -10.88
C MET A 655 -64.24 -52.67 -12.22
N GLY A 656 -63.10 -51.97 -12.20
CA GLY A 656 -62.28 -51.69 -13.39
C GLY A 656 -62.76 -50.53 -14.25
N GLU A 657 -63.77 -49.77 -13.80
CA GLU A 657 -64.22 -48.54 -14.44
C GLU A 657 -63.41 -47.35 -13.92
N GLU A 658 -62.35 -46.98 -14.63
CA GLU A 658 -61.55 -45.81 -14.26
C GLU A 658 -62.24 -44.51 -14.74
N ASN A 659 -62.65 -43.65 -13.80
CA ASN A 659 -63.19 -42.32 -14.08
C ASN A 659 -62.09 -41.27 -14.14
N SER A 660 -61.33 -41.26 -15.25
CA SER A 660 -60.20 -40.36 -15.43
C SER A 660 -60.09 -39.83 -16.86
N ILE A 661 -59.37 -38.73 -17.02
CA ILE A 661 -59.14 -38.11 -18.31
C ILE A 661 -57.64 -38.10 -18.55
N VAL A 662 -57.22 -38.67 -19.68
CA VAL A 662 -55.83 -38.75 -20.08
C VAL A 662 -55.56 -37.68 -21.13
N PHE A 663 -54.74 -36.70 -20.78
CA PHE A 663 -54.24 -35.68 -21.68
C PHE A 663 -52.89 -36.11 -22.25
N ASP A 664 -52.79 -36.13 -23.57
CA ASP A 664 -51.54 -36.31 -24.29
C ASP A 664 -51.02 -34.93 -24.70
N VAL A 665 -50.01 -34.44 -23.97
CA VAL A 665 -49.45 -33.09 -24.15
C VAL A 665 -48.70 -32.97 -25.48
N GLU A 666 -48.07 -34.06 -25.95
CA GLU A 666 -47.28 -34.04 -27.19
C GLU A 666 -48.17 -34.05 -28.45
N LYS A 667 -49.35 -34.67 -28.36
CA LYS A 667 -50.30 -34.77 -29.49
C LYS A 667 -51.48 -33.81 -29.37
N GLU A 668 -51.55 -33.03 -28.30
CA GLU A 668 -52.69 -32.18 -27.92
C GLU A 668 -54.03 -32.93 -27.95
N THR A 669 -54.02 -34.23 -27.63
CA THR A 669 -55.23 -35.06 -27.66
C THR A 669 -55.71 -35.36 -26.25
N MET A 670 -57.03 -35.25 -26.04
CA MET A 670 -57.70 -35.65 -24.81
C MET A 670 -58.43 -36.98 -25.05
N LYS A 671 -58.23 -37.94 -24.14
CA LYS A 671 -58.95 -39.23 -24.16
C LYS A 671 -59.57 -39.48 -22.80
N VAL A 672 -60.85 -39.83 -22.80
CA VAL A 672 -61.58 -40.26 -21.60
C VAL A 672 -61.28 -41.74 -21.35
N SER A 673 -60.92 -42.12 -20.12
CA SER A 673 -60.73 -43.54 -19.78
C SER A 673 -62.07 -44.27 -19.78
N GLY A 674 -62.08 -45.55 -20.18
CA GLY A 674 -63.30 -46.35 -20.37
C GLY A 674 -63.88 -46.37 -21.79
N GLY A 675 -63.35 -45.54 -22.72
CA GLY A 675 -63.81 -45.49 -24.11
C GLY A 675 -65.10 -44.69 -24.33
N PRO A 676 -65.53 -44.46 -25.58
CA PRO A 676 -66.66 -43.57 -25.91
C PRO A 676 -68.03 -44.07 -25.42
N GLU A 677 -68.14 -45.36 -25.10
CA GLU A 677 -69.37 -45.98 -24.60
C GLU A 677 -69.46 -46.06 -23.06
N SER A 678 -68.41 -45.64 -22.34
CA SER A 678 -68.39 -45.60 -20.87
C SER A 678 -69.48 -44.68 -20.33
N GLU A 679 -70.07 -45.05 -19.19
CA GLU A 679 -71.05 -44.20 -18.47
C GLU A 679 -70.45 -42.82 -18.15
N PHE A 680 -69.18 -42.78 -17.73
CA PHE A 680 -68.45 -41.55 -17.46
C PHE A 680 -68.29 -40.69 -18.72
N ALA A 681 -67.97 -41.30 -19.87
CA ALA A 681 -67.84 -40.59 -21.15
C ALA A 681 -69.18 -40.02 -21.63
N LYS A 682 -70.28 -40.75 -21.42
CA LYS A 682 -71.65 -40.29 -21.74
C LYS A 682 -72.09 -39.13 -20.86
N GLU A 683 -71.75 -39.16 -19.58
CA GLU A 683 -72.08 -38.12 -18.60
C GLU A 683 -71.38 -36.79 -18.92
N ILE A 684 -70.10 -36.83 -19.29
CA ILE A 684 -69.31 -35.61 -19.58
C ILE A 684 -69.39 -35.17 -21.05
N ARG A 685 -69.98 -35.98 -21.93
CA ARG A 685 -70.11 -35.67 -23.38
C ARG A 685 -70.69 -34.28 -23.69
N PRO A 686 -71.83 -33.84 -23.10
CA PRO A 686 -72.37 -32.51 -23.39
C PRO A 686 -71.42 -31.38 -22.96
N LEU A 687 -70.65 -31.58 -21.90
CA LEU A 687 -69.63 -30.62 -21.45
C LEU A 687 -68.42 -30.59 -22.40
N ILE A 688 -68.02 -31.74 -22.95
CA ILE A 688 -66.95 -31.83 -23.97
C ILE A 688 -67.38 -31.12 -25.25
N GLU A 689 -68.58 -31.39 -25.76
CA GLU A 689 -69.09 -30.76 -26.99
C GLU A 689 -69.17 -29.22 -26.85
N PHE A 690 -69.62 -28.73 -25.70
CA PHE A 690 -69.74 -27.29 -25.47
C PHE A 690 -68.38 -26.58 -25.22
N TRP A 691 -67.57 -27.10 -24.29
CA TRP A 691 -66.34 -26.41 -23.85
C TRP A 691 -65.10 -26.79 -24.65
N VAL A 692 -64.96 -28.05 -25.06
CA VAL A 692 -63.75 -28.55 -25.76
C VAL A 692 -63.92 -28.46 -27.28
N GLU A 693 -65.03 -28.92 -27.85
CA GLU A 693 -65.25 -28.86 -29.30
C GLU A 693 -65.72 -27.47 -29.76
N GLY A 694 -66.67 -26.86 -29.04
CA GLY A 694 -67.21 -25.54 -29.37
C GLY A 694 -66.26 -24.38 -29.07
N LYS A 695 -65.76 -24.29 -27.82
CA LYS A 695 -64.95 -23.15 -27.34
C LYS A 695 -63.44 -23.41 -27.25
N ARG A 696 -62.99 -24.68 -27.31
CA ARG A 696 -61.59 -25.10 -27.15
C ARG A 696 -60.93 -24.67 -25.84
N GLU A 697 -61.69 -24.62 -24.74
CA GLU A 697 -61.20 -24.21 -23.41
C GLU A 697 -61.27 -25.37 -22.41
N ILE A 698 -60.15 -26.09 -22.26
CA ILE A 698 -60.01 -27.21 -21.31
C ILE A 698 -60.13 -26.75 -19.83
N PRO A 699 -59.57 -25.61 -19.39
CA PRO A 699 -59.74 -25.16 -18.00
C PRO A 699 -61.21 -24.91 -17.62
N CYS A 700 -61.99 -24.31 -18.52
CA CYS A 700 -63.43 -24.07 -18.33
C CYS A 700 -64.21 -25.38 -18.28
N PHE A 701 -63.83 -26.36 -19.13
CA PHE A 701 -64.37 -27.71 -19.08
C PHE A 701 -64.12 -28.40 -17.72
N LEU A 702 -62.87 -28.39 -17.24
CA LEU A 702 -62.52 -29.00 -15.95
C LEU A 702 -63.24 -28.31 -14.78
N ALA A 703 -63.39 -26.99 -14.81
CA ALA A 703 -64.10 -26.23 -13.79
C ALA A 703 -65.61 -26.54 -13.79
N ALA A 704 -66.26 -26.56 -14.95
CA ALA A 704 -67.67 -26.90 -15.08
C ALA A 704 -67.95 -28.33 -14.59
N MET A 705 -67.07 -29.27 -14.94
CA MET A 705 -67.16 -30.65 -14.50
C MET A 705 -66.91 -30.80 -12.99
N THR A 706 -66.01 -30.02 -12.38
CA THR A 706 -65.85 -29.98 -10.92
C THR A 706 -67.12 -29.52 -10.23
N LEU A 707 -67.79 -28.50 -10.75
CA LEU A 707 -69.06 -28.00 -10.19
C LEU A 707 -70.17 -29.07 -10.29
N GLU A 708 -70.31 -29.73 -11.44
CA GLU A 708 -71.30 -30.81 -11.61
C GLU A 708 -71.04 -32.00 -10.68
N PHE A 709 -69.79 -32.46 -10.56
CA PHE A 709 -69.45 -33.56 -9.65
C PHE A 709 -69.59 -33.17 -8.19
N TYR A 710 -69.28 -31.92 -7.83
CA TYR A 710 -69.52 -31.41 -6.49
C TYR A 710 -71.02 -31.41 -6.17
N GLU A 711 -71.88 -30.88 -7.04
CA GLU A 711 -73.33 -30.89 -6.83
C GLU A 711 -73.89 -32.31 -6.69
N LYS A 712 -73.42 -33.25 -7.52
CA LYS A 712 -73.80 -34.67 -7.44
C LYS A 712 -73.34 -35.31 -6.12
N SER A 713 -72.09 -35.09 -5.71
CA SER A 713 -71.55 -35.58 -4.43
C SER A 713 -72.31 -35.01 -3.23
N THR A 714 -72.68 -33.72 -3.29
CA THR A 714 -73.43 -33.04 -2.23
C THR A 714 -74.86 -33.57 -2.15
N ARG A 715 -75.54 -33.74 -3.29
CA ARG A 715 -76.88 -34.34 -3.36
C ARG A 715 -76.89 -35.80 -2.88
N ALA A 716 -75.88 -36.58 -3.24
CA ALA A 716 -75.71 -37.95 -2.77
C ALA A 716 -75.50 -38.02 -1.25
N ARG A 717 -74.70 -37.13 -0.66
CA ARG A 717 -74.54 -37.03 0.81
C ARG A 717 -75.83 -36.64 1.52
N THR A 718 -76.61 -35.70 0.97
CA THR A 718 -77.90 -35.31 1.55
C THR A 718 -78.99 -36.37 1.39
N ALA A 719 -78.86 -37.29 0.44
CA ALA A 719 -79.79 -38.40 0.26
C ALA A 719 -79.43 -39.64 1.12
N ALA A 720 -78.19 -39.73 1.60
CA ALA A 720 -77.70 -40.81 2.46
C ALA A 720 -77.80 -40.52 3.97
N ALA A 721 -78.07 -39.27 4.35
CA ALA A 721 -78.39 -38.84 5.70
C ALA A 721 -79.91 -38.69 5.87
#